data_AF-A0A1X0NJ66-F1
#
_entry.id   AF-A0A1X0NJ66-F1
#
_cell.length_a   1.000
_cell.length_b   1.000
_cell.length_c   1.000
_cell.angle_alpha   90.00
_cell.angle_beta   90.00
_cell.angle_gamma   90.00
#
_symmetry.space_group_name_H-M   'P 1'
#
loop_
_entity.id
_entity.type
_entity.pdbx_description
1 polymer ?
#
loop_
_entity_poly.entity_id
_entity_poly.type
_entity_poly.pdbx_seq_one_letter_code
_entity_poly.pdbx_strand_id
1 'polypeptide(L)'
;MRPRDLWRLMVDILSRCLQETAIIPPEQILDETLENCTTLSEGEAMLVRDTVSDTLHFERICEGMLNGYCDCMRRNKNDRFSMYLVAYLIVFRYTVLGGHCIRDLLYRSMSTSRLVEYLEYMINSENLMQYSYPYWSKYYDANFIMSSVCRPLSEIASHVKEDVIQWLLGKTAVGVVCVEDTENTQKDSKTTQEVSEKKEEKMLQRVANNVKKQKGNVPPIEVREMLYTIPEKRPPRIDCTKPPNEAPKQQKKVTVPIGFSFMTRTPRPAPKVIEEPVCDTESVRPSPERLRQLLTKSVPVRMTAGAIRREAQVYLKQMEDEKRALEKVEMSLRDSREFEEWQKEGKAHDAQKREAELLNRKVEVQCSAENAIHKRKTLEEMKKVESTQLRADITSMIESSAAEKESAAIKQRNQTNRLRRELDEKRKKAVNRAFQERFSTAADLRRENEQLRGEALEEEDRLQTQRLVVIQQIRQLRERNRQRKAELMEYNIRRQREGPDDVTYGGMSLVMLREELRRVKEESVALEDERRAHFRALREQEREKINALSGICHDGRRNMQRARDEERRCKQAEAEKIEMVKKDEEEKRALQVHGILKQKRRDRRNEQIALKEEERKRRNELLLLAKDTSNMEENHWMQQELCVINRLTSNQNERFQSGFR
;
A
#
# COMPACT_ATOMS: atom_id res chain seq x y z
N MET A 1 -9.77 -6.43 -46.59
CA MET A 1 -11.26 -6.47 -46.60
C MET A 1 -11.85 -5.16 -46.06
N ARG A 2 -13.19 -5.00 -46.00
CA ARG A 2 -13.78 -3.91 -45.17
C ARG A 2 -13.76 -4.34 -43.70
N PRO A 3 -13.56 -3.43 -42.72
CA PRO A 3 -13.50 -3.79 -41.29
C PRO A 3 -14.71 -4.59 -40.78
N ARG A 4 -15.92 -4.28 -41.28
CA ARG A 4 -17.15 -5.03 -40.94
C ARG A 4 -17.15 -6.48 -41.42
N ASP A 5 -16.56 -6.74 -42.58
CA ASP A 5 -16.52 -8.08 -43.16
C ASP A 5 -15.41 -8.90 -42.48
N LEU A 6 -14.31 -8.24 -42.07
CA LEU A 6 -13.27 -8.81 -41.21
C LEU A 6 -13.81 -9.16 -39.81
N TRP A 7 -14.63 -8.28 -39.20
CA TRP A 7 -15.30 -8.56 -37.93
C TRP A 7 -16.20 -9.79 -38.00
N ARG A 8 -17.01 -9.90 -39.06
CA ARG A 8 -17.87 -11.06 -39.30
C ARG A 8 -17.07 -12.34 -39.42
N LEU A 9 -15.98 -12.31 -40.19
CA LEU A 9 -15.08 -13.46 -40.32
C LEU A 9 -14.52 -13.90 -38.96
N MET A 10 -14.04 -12.97 -38.13
CA MET A 10 -13.57 -13.31 -36.77
C MET A 10 -14.68 -13.91 -35.89
N VAL A 11 -15.91 -13.37 -35.96
CA VAL A 11 -17.07 -13.91 -35.21
C VAL A 11 -17.46 -15.31 -35.70
N ASP A 12 -17.49 -15.53 -37.02
CA ASP A 12 -17.90 -16.80 -37.62
C ASP A 12 -16.87 -17.90 -37.33
N ILE A 13 -15.56 -17.59 -37.43
CA ILE A 13 -14.49 -18.54 -37.07
C ILE A 13 -14.54 -18.84 -35.56
N LEU A 14 -14.60 -17.80 -34.70
CA LEU A 14 -14.65 -18.01 -33.25
C LEU A 14 -15.92 -18.77 -32.80
N SER A 15 -17.05 -18.57 -33.49
CA SER A 15 -18.27 -19.35 -33.31
C SER A 15 -18.06 -20.82 -33.65
N ARG A 16 -17.42 -21.14 -34.79
CA ARG A 16 -17.11 -22.52 -35.18
C ARG A 16 -16.14 -23.16 -34.20
N CYS A 17 -15.02 -22.51 -33.88
CA CYS A 17 -14.06 -23.03 -32.91
C CYS A 17 -14.74 -23.38 -31.58
N LEU A 18 -15.53 -22.48 -30.99
CA LEU A 18 -16.20 -22.74 -29.71
C LEU A 18 -17.35 -23.76 -29.79
N GLN A 19 -17.91 -24.05 -30.96
CA GLN A 19 -18.94 -25.07 -31.16
C GLN A 19 -18.35 -26.45 -31.51
N GLU A 20 -17.23 -26.49 -32.22
CA GLU A 20 -16.62 -27.69 -32.82
C GLU A 20 -15.34 -28.15 -32.09
N THR A 21 -14.90 -27.45 -31.03
CA THR A 21 -13.75 -27.80 -30.16
C THR A 21 -13.70 -29.26 -29.68
N ALA A 22 -14.83 -29.96 -29.63
CA ALA A 22 -14.91 -31.37 -29.25
C ALA A 22 -14.51 -32.36 -30.36
N ILE A 23 -14.35 -31.89 -31.60
CA ILE A 23 -14.18 -32.72 -32.81
C ILE A 23 -12.92 -32.34 -33.60
N ILE A 24 -12.65 -31.04 -33.75
CA ILE A 24 -11.52 -30.51 -34.53
C ILE A 24 -10.74 -29.50 -33.67
N PRO A 25 -9.39 -29.54 -33.62
CA PRO A 25 -8.62 -28.54 -32.90
C PRO A 25 -8.79 -27.15 -33.54
N PRO A 26 -8.89 -26.08 -32.73
CA PRO A 26 -9.27 -24.75 -33.22
C PRO A 26 -8.27 -24.14 -34.20
N GLU A 27 -6.99 -24.53 -34.13
CA GLU A 27 -5.95 -24.11 -35.07
C GLU A 27 -6.21 -24.62 -36.49
N GLN A 28 -6.72 -25.85 -36.65
CA GLN A 28 -7.07 -26.41 -37.96
C GLN A 28 -8.28 -25.69 -38.57
N ILE A 29 -9.32 -25.42 -37.77
CA ILE A 29 -10.49 -24.64 -38.23
C ILE A 29 -10.06 -23.23 -38.68
N LEU A 30 -9.15 -22.60 -37.94
CA LEU A 30 -8.62 -21.28 -38.22
C LEU A 30 -7.80 -21.25 -39.51
N ASP A 31 -6.88 -22.20 -39.70
CA ASP A 31 -6.06 -22.27 -40.91
C ASP A 31 -6.88 -22.69 -42.15
N GLU A 32 -7.78 -23.68 -42.04
CA GLU A 32 -8.71 -24.05 -43.12
C GLU A 32 -9.60 -22.86 -43.55
N THR A 33 -10.13 -22.09 -42.59
CA THR A 33 -10.98 -20.93 -42.92
C THR A 33 -10.17 -19.77 -43.52
N LEU A 34 -8.91 -19.59 -43.13
CA LEU A 34 -8.02 -18.58 -43.71
C LEU A 34 -7.53 -18.96 -45.12
N GLU A 35 -7.15 -20.22 -45.36
CA GLU A 35 -6.76 -20.72 -46.69
C GLU A 35 -7.89 -20.57 -47.72
N ASN A 36 -9.14 -20.80 -47.29
CA ASN A 36 -10.32 -20.59 -48.13
C ASN A 36 -10.67 -19.11 -48.39
N CYS A 37 -10.05 -18.15 -47.70
CA CYS A 37 -10.33 -16.72 -47.83
C CYS A 37 -9.30 -15.96 -48.68
N THR A 38 -9.42 -16.05 -50.01
CA THR A 38 -8.54 -15.37 -50.99
C THR A 38 -8.62 -13.83 -51.04
N THR A 39 -9.33 -13.19 -50.11
CA THR A 39 -9.62 -11.74 -50.10
C THR A 39 -8.95 -10.95 -48.97
N LEU A 40 -8.19 -11.61 -48.09
CA LEU A 40 -7.42 -10.96 -47.01
C LEU A 40 -6.03 -10.56 -47.49
N SER A 41 -5.55 -9.42 -46.98
CA SER A 41 -4.11 -9.11 -46.97
C SER A 41 -3.38 -9.99 -45.93
N GLU A 42 -2.10 -10.27 -46.15
CA GLU A 42 -1.25 -11.04 -45.22
C GLU A 42 -1.28 -10.48 -43.78
N GLY A 43 -1.25 -9.15 -43.63
CA GLY A 43 -1.40 -8.48 -42.33
C GLY A 43 -2.81 -8.57 -41.72
N GLU A 44 -3.86 -8.67 -42.55
CA GLU A 44 -5.23 -8.92 -42.07
C GLU A 44 -5.39 -10.37 -41.61
N ALA A 45 -4.79 -11.33 -42.32
CA ALA A 45 -4.81 -12.74 -41.96
C ALA A 45 -4.07 -13.01 -40.65
N MET A 46 -2.90 -12.38 -40.42
CA MET A 46 -2.22 -12.43 -39.12
C MET A 46 -3.08 -11.80 -38.01
N LEU A 47 -3.68 -10.63 -38.25
CA LEU A 47 -4.55 -9.99 -37.25
C LEU A 47 -5.74 -10.88 -36.86
N VAL A 48 -6.37 -11.57 -37.82
CA VAL A 48 -7.45 -12.53 -37.56
C VAL A 48 -6.93 -13.73 -36.78
N ARG A 49 -5.78 -14.31 -37.20
CA ARG A 49 -5.17 -15.47 -36.53
C ARG A 49 -4.84 -15.17 -35.07
N ASP A 50 -4.11 -14.09 -34.79
CA ASP A 50 -3.79 -13.61 -33.44
C ASP A 50 -5.08 -13.41 -32.62
N THR A 51 -6.01 -12.60 -33.13
CA THR A 51 -7.18 -12.16 -32.37
C THR A 51 -8.09 -13.32 -32.01
N VAL A 52 -8.33 -14.25 -32.94
CA VAL A 52 -9.17 -15.42 -32.67
C VAL A 52 -8.46 -16.39 -31.72
N SER A 53 -7.19 -16.70 -31.96
CA SER A 53 -6.41 -17.64 -31.11
C SER A 53 -6.31 -17.15 -29.67
N ASP A 54 -5.98 -15.87 -29.47
CA ASP A 54 -5.86 -15.29 -28.15
C ASP A 54 -7.22 -15.13 -27.45
N THR A 55 -8.30 -14.85 -28.20
CA THR A 55 -9.66 -14.79 -27.61
C THR A 55 -10.11 -16.19 -27.14
N LEU A 56 -9.67 -17.26 -27.81
CA LEU A 56 -9.84 -18.64 -27.33
C LEU A 56 -8.96 -18.95 -26.11
N HIS A 57 -7.70 -18.51 -26.11
CA HIS A 57 -6.80 -18.66 -24.96
C HIS A 57 -7.33 -17.95 -23.70
N PHE A 58 -7.95 -16.77 -23.87
CA PHE A 58 -8.57 -15.98 -22.81
C PHE A 58 -10.11 -16.13 -22.76
N GLU A 59 -10.68 -17.24 -23.24
CA GLU A 59 -12.14 -17.46 -23.29
C GLU A 59 -12.78 -17.22 -21.91
N ARG A 60 -12.16 -17.73 -20.83
CA ARG A 60 -12.69 -17.61 -19.46
C ARG A 60 -12.72 -16.17 -18.95
N ILE A 61 -11.82 -15.30 -19.42
CA ILE A 61 -11.85 -13.86 -19.11
C ILE A 61 -13.02 -13.22 -19.84
N CYS A 62 -13.14 -13.49 -21.14
CA CYS A 62 -14.24 -12.99 -21.98
C CYS A 62 -15.61 -13.47 -21.48
N GLU A 63 -15.69 -14.72 -21.01
CA GLU A 63 -16.87 -15.32 -20.39
C GLU A 63 -17.26 -14.64 -19.08
N GLY A 64 -16.30 -14.41 -18.18
CA GLY A 64 -16.55 -13.67 -16.94
C GLY A 64 -16.93 -12.21 -17.18
N MET A 65 -16.38 -11.58 -18.22
CA MET A 65 -16.74 -10.21 -18.63
C MET A 65 -18.21 -10.15 -19.08
N LEU A 66 -18.61 -11.05 -19.99
CA LEU A 66 -19.98 -11.13 -20.49
C LEU A 66 -20.98 -11.51 -19.39
N ASN A 67 -20.65 -12.49 -18.54
CA ASN A 67 -21.53 -12.91 -17.45
C ASN A 67 -21.74 -11.78 -16.43
N GLY A 68 -20.67 -11.11 -16.00
CA GLY A 68 -20.77 -9.97 -15.10
C GLY A 68 -21.56 -8.79 -15.68
N TYR A 69 -21.40 -8.50 -16.96
CA TYR A 69 -22.24 -7.52 -17.67
C TYR A 69 -23.72 -7.93 -17.69
N CYS A 70 -24.01 -9.19 -18.01
CA CYS A 70 -25.36 -9.73 -18.03
C CYS A 70 -26.03 -9.65 -16.65
N ASP A 71 -25.29 -9.90 -15.56
CA ASP A 71 -25.80 -9.81 -14.19
C ASP A 71 -26.00 -8.36 -13.75
N CYS A 72 -25.05 -7.47 -14.06
CA CYS A 72 -25.10 -6.04 -13.75
C CYS A 72 -26.26 -5.32 -14.47
N MET A 73 -26.40 -5.55 -15.78
CA MET A 73 -27.35 -4.83 -16.65
C MET A 73 -28.61 -5.64 -16.99
N ARG A 74 -28.78 -6.85 -16.41
CA ARG A 74 -29.90 -7.78 -16.65
C ARG A 74 -30.17 -8.04 -18.15
N ARG A 75 -29.10 -8.27 -18.91
CA ARG A 75 -29.14 -8.45 -20.39
C ARG A 75 -29.02 -9.93 -20.79
N ASN A 76 -29.64 -10.29 -21.91
CA ASN A 76 -29.50 -11.61 -22.52
C ASN A 76 -28.07 -11.83 -23.08
N LYS A 77 -27.64 -13.10 -23.19
CA LYS A 77 -26.31 -13.51 -23.71
C LYS A 77 -26.21 -13.55 -25.24
N ASN A 78 -27.11 -12.85 -25.94
CA ASN A 78 -27.08 -12.72 -27.40
C ASN A 78 -25.74 -12.08 -27.84
N ASP A 79 -25.26 -12.36 -29.05
CA ASP A 79 -23.98 -11.86 -29.58
C ASP A 79 -22.74 -12.25 -28.73
N ARG A 80 -22.78 -13.39 -28.00
CA ARG A 80 -21.70 -13.91 -27.14
C ARG A 80 -20.31 -13.75 -27.76
N PHE A 81 -20.14 -14.25 -28.97
CA PHE A 81 -18.86 -14.28 -29.68
C PHE A 81 -18.34 -12.87 -30.04
N SER A 82 -19.24 -11.97 -30.47
CA SER A 82 -18.91 -10.56 -30.66
C SER A 82 -18.50 -9.89 -29.34
N MET A 83 -19.20 -10.16 -28.24
CA MET A 83 -18.86 -9.62 -26.92
C MET A 83 -17.51 -10.13 -26.38
N TYR A 84 -17.11 -11.35 -26.77
CA TYR A 84 -15.80 -11.90 -26.43
C TYR A 84 -14.67 -11.18 -27.20
N LEU A 85 -14.85 -10.99 -28.51
CA LEU A 85 -13.90 -10.22 -29.32
C LEU A 85 -13.79 -8.77 -28.82
N VAL A 86 -14.90 -8.11 -28.45
CA VAL A 86 -14.85 -6.77 -27.82
C VAL A 86 -14.05 -6.82 -26.52
N ALA A 87 -14.31 -7.81 -25.64
CA ALA A 87 -13.63 -7.93 -24.37
C ALA A 87 -12.11 -8.11 -24.56
N TYR A 88 -11.69 -9.06 -25.38
CA TYR A 88 -10.28 -9.31 -25.67
C TYR A 88 -9.59 -8.08 -26.30
N LEU A 89 -10.21 -7.47 -27.33
CA LEU A 89 -9.62 -6.32 -28.03
C LEU A 89 -9.42 -5.11 -27.12
N ILE A 90 -10.35 -4.84 -26.20
CA ILE A 90 -10.24 -3.72 -25.26
C ILE A 90 -9.25 -4.03 -24.13
N VAL A 91 -9.29 -5.23 -23.55
CA VAL A 91 -8.40 -5.60 -22.42
C VAL A 91 -6.95 -5.74 -22.86
N PHE A 92 -6.68 -6.46 -23.96
CA PHE A 92 -5.33 -6.92 -24.32
C PHE A 92 -4.73 -6.23 -25.55
N ARG A 93 -5.55 -5.67 -26.46
CA ARG A 93 -5.05 -5.10 -27.73
C ARG A 93 -5.25 -3.59 -27.88
N TYR A 94 -5.91 -2.91 -26.93
CA TYR A 94 -6.18 -1.46 -27.06
C TYR A 94 -4.91 -0.61 -27.16
N THR A 95 -3.91 -0.90 -26.33
CA THR A 95 -2.62 -0.21 -26.34
C THR A 95 -1.79 -0.47 -27.59
N VAL A 96 -2.01 -1.62 -28.26
CA VAL A 96 -1.25 -2.06 -29.45
C VAL A 96 -1.90 -1.58 -30.75
N LEU A 97 -3.23 -1.67 -30.85
CA LEU A 97 -3.99 -1.29 -32.04
C LEU A 97 -4.39 0.20 -32.06
N GLY A 98 -4.51 0.82 -30.88
CA GLY A 98 -4.93 2.21 -30.71
C GLY A 98 -6.41 2.45 -30.98
N GLY A 99 -6.91 3.59 -30.51
CA GLY A 99 -8.32 3.97 -30.60
C GLY A 99 -8.87 4.04 -32.04
N HIS A 100 -8.06 4.41 -33.04
CA HIS A 100 -8.53 4.48 -34.43
C HIS A 100 -8.93 3.12 -34.99
N CYS A 101 -8.03 2.13 -34.94
CA CYS A 101 -8.28 0.79 -35.49
C CYS A 101 -9.44 0.10 -34.77
N ILE A 102 -9.54 0.29 -33.45
CA ILE A 102 -10.66 -0.24 -32.66
C ILE A 102 -11.99 0.43 -33.02
N ARG A 103 -12.03 1.73 -33.30
CA ARG A 103 -13.25 2.39 -33.81
C ARG A 103 -13.71 1.81 -35.13
N ASP A 104 -12.80 1.59 -36.08
CA ASP A 104 -13.14 1.05 -37.39
C ASP A 104 -13.61 -0.42 -37.33
N LEU A 105 -13.02 -1.24 -36.46
CA LEU A 105 -13.44 -2.63 -36.23
C LEU A 105 -14.79 -2.72 -35.50
N LEU A 106 -15.00 -1.88 -34.48
CA LEU A 106 -16.23 -1.89 -33.68
C LEU A 106 -17.40 -1.18 -34.36
N TYR A 107 -17.17 -0.33 -35.37
CA TYR A 107 -18.24 0.40 -36.04
C TYR A 107 -19.19 -0.54 -36.80
N ARG A 108 -20.45 -0.62 -36.34
CA ARG A 108 -21.51 -1.52 -36.87
C ARG A 108 -21.19 -3.02 -36.71
N SER A 109 -20.35 -3.39 -35.74
CA SER A 109 -20.13 -4.78 -35.31
C SER A 109 -21.40 -5.39 -34.67
N MET A 110 -22.06 -4.59 -33.82
CA MET A 110 -23.34 -4.88 -33.16
C MET A 110 -24.17 -3.59 -33.02
N SER A 111 -25.25 -3.60 -32.23
CA SER A 111 -26.02 -2.39 -31.94
C SER A 111 -25.19 -1.40 -31.09
N THR A 112 -25.05 -0.16 -31.58
CA THR A 112 -24.18 0.85 -30.96
C THR A 112 -24.54 1.14 -29.51
N SER A 113 -25.84 1.17 -29.17
CA SER A 113 -26.30 1.35 -27.79
C SER A 113 -25.78 0.26 -26.85
N ARG A 114 -25.88 -1.01 -27.27
CA ARG A 114 -25.44 -2.17 -26.48
C ARG A 114 -23.90 -2.25 -26.41
N LEU A 115 -23.22 -1.86 -27.46
CA LEU A 115 -21.76 -1.76 -27.49
C LEU A 115 -21.26 -0.68 -26.52
N VAL A 116 -21.84 0.51 -26.54
CA VAL A 116 -21.50 1.60 -25.61
C VAL A 116 -21.78 1.17 -24.17
N GLU A 117 -22.96 0.60 -23.88
CA GLU A 117 -23.34 0.08 -22.56
C GLU A 117 -22.35 -0.99 -22.04
N TYR A 118 -21.84 -1.85 -22.92
CA TYR A 118 -20.82 -2.85 -22.59
C TYR A 118 -19.43 -2.22 -22.35
N LEU A 119 -19.02 -1.26 -23.18
CA LEU A 119 -17.75 -0.54 -22.99
C LEU A 119 -17.76 0.31 -21.70
N GLU A 120 -18.88 0.97 -21.38
CA GLU A 120 -19.06 1.71 -20.12
C GLU A 120 -19.02 0.78 -18.90
N TYR A 121 -19.60 -0.41 -18.98
CA TYR A 121 -19.43 -1.46 -17.97
C TYR A 121 -17.95 -1.89 -17.84
N MET A 122 -17.27 -2.15 -18.96
CA MET A 122 -15.88 -2.61 -18.99
C MET A 122 -14.87 -1.60 -18.41
N ILE A 123 -15.18 -0.30 -18.44
CA ILE A 123 -14.31 0.75 -17.92
C ILE A 123 -14.57 1.02 -16.43
N ASN A 124 -15.74 0.61 -15.90
CA ASN A 124 -16.08 0.83 -14.50
C ASN A 124 -15.48 -0.28 -13.60
N SER A 125 -14.34 0.03 -12.99
CA SER A 125 -13.61 -0.85 -12.07
C SER A 125 -14.46 -1.42 -10.92
N GLU A 126 -15.39 -0.63 -10.36
CA GLU A 126 -16.28 -1.09 -9.28
C GLU A 126 -17.22 -2.21 -9.77
N ASN A 127 -17.82 -2.01 -10.96
CA ASN A 127 -18.70 -3.00 -11.58
C ASN A 127 -17.94 -4.29 -11.96
N LEU A 128 -16.72 -4.18 -12.48
CA LEU A 128 -15.89 -5.35 -12.78
C LEU A 128 -15.60 -6.17 -11.53
N MET A 129 -15.21 -5.50 -10.45
CA MET A 129 -14.86 -6.15 -9.17
C MET A 129 -16.07 -6.75 -8.47
N GLN A 130 -17.27 -6.17 -8.65
CA GLN A 130 -18.49 -6.71 -8.08
C GLN A 130 -19.07 -7.88 -8.89
N TYR A 131 -19.12 -7.78 -10.22
CA TYR A 131 -19.88 -8.71 -11.08
C TYR A 131 -19.03 -9.66 -11.93
N SER A 132 -17.86 -9.25 -12.44
CA SER A 132 -17.00 -10.10 -13.29
C SER A 132 -15.95 -10.90 -12.50
N TYR A 133 -15.38 -10.32 -11.43
CA TYR A 133 -14.37 -10.98 -10.59
C TYR A 133 -14.82 -12.35 -9.99
N PRO A 134 -16.08 -12.57 -9.57
CA PRO A 134 -16.55 -13.88 -9.10
C PRO A 134 -16.54 -15.00 -10.17
N TYR A 135 -16.44 -14.64 -11.46
CA TYR A 135 -16.27 -15.59 -12.55
C TYR A 135 -14.80 -15.85 -12.86
N TRP A 136 -13.96 -14.82 -12.86
CA TRP A 136 -12.53 -14.94 -13.14
C TRP A 136 -11.77 -15.69 -12.04
N SER A 137 -12.11 -15.44 -10.76
CA SER A 137 -11.46 -16.08 -9.60
C SER A 137 -11.65 -17.60 -9.50
N LYS A 138 -12.47 -18.20 -10.38
CA LYS A 138 -12.61 -19.66 -10.52
C LYS A 138 -11.52 -20.30 -11.40
N TYR A 139 -10.85 -19.49 -12.23
CA TYR A 139 -9.94 -19.97 -13.28
C TYR A 139 -8.56 -19.29 -13.26
N TYR A 140 -8.46 -18.09 -12.69
CA TYR A 140 -7.21 -17.31 -12.64
C TYR A 140 -6.94 -16.75 -11.25
N ASP A 141 -5.66 -16.62 -10.92
CA ASP A 141 -5.21 -16.02 -9.66
C ASP A 141 -5.55 -14.52 -9.60
N ALA A 142 -5.83 -14.03 -8.39
CA ALA A 142 -6.13 -12.62 -8.14
C ALA A 142 -5.01 -11.68 -8.64
N ASN A 143 -3.74 -12.09 -8.53
CA ASN A 143 -2.60 -11.33 -9.04
C ASN A 143 -2.69 -11.12 -10.56
N PHE A 144 -2.95 -12.19 -11.32
CA PHE A 144 -3.09 -12.12 -12.78
C PHE A 144 -4.30 -11.26 -13.18
N ILE A 145 -5.45 -11.42 -12.53
CA ILE A 145 -6.65 -10.62 -12.79
C ILE A 145 -6.35 -9.12 -12.59
N MET A 146 -5.68 -8.78 -11.49
CA MET A 146 -5.33 -7.39 -11.17
C MET A 146 -4.27 -6.82 -12.12
N SER A 147 -3.21 -7.55 -12.43
CA SER A 147 -2.11 -7.08 -13.29
C SER A 147 -2.46 -7.02 -14.77
N SER A 148 -3.24 -7.98 -15.25
CA SER A 148 -3.41 -8.27 -16.67
C SER A 148 -4.79 -7.91 -17.21
N VAL A 149 -5.78 -7.65 -16.34
CA VAL A 149 -7.15 -7.26 -16.74
C VAL A 149 -7.54 -5.92 -16.11
N CYS A 150 -7.64 -5.84 -14.78
CA CYS A 150 -8.17 -4.65 -14.11
C CYS A 150 -7.27 -3.42 -14.25
N ARG A 151 -5.94 -3.59 -14.13
CA ARG A 151 -4.99 -2.48 -14.27
C ARG A 151 -4.95 -1.92 -15.71
N PRO A 152 -4.76 -2.72 -16.77
CA PRO A 152 -4.80 -2.22 -18.15
C PRO A 152 -6.11 -1.49 -18.47
N LEU A 153 -7.26 -2.04 -18.07
CA LEU A 153 -8.57 -1.39 -18.25
C LEU A 153 -8.66 -0.03 -17.55
N SER A 154 -8.09 0.08 -16.35
CA SER A 154 -8.04 1.34 -15.59
C SER A 154 -7.11 2.39 -16.23
N GLU A 155 -5.99 1.96 -16.82
CA GLU A 155 -5.04 2.85 -17.50
C GLU A 155 -5.59 3.37 -18.84
N ILE A 156 -6.36 2.55 -19.58
CA ILE A 156 -6.99 2.98 -20.86
C ILE A 156 -8.36 3.65 -20.69
N ALA A 157 -8.91 3.69 -19.47
CA ALA A 157 -10.27 4.09 -19.16
C ALA A 157 -10.71 5.44 -19.79
N SER A 158 -9.89 6.48 -19.60
CA SER A 158 -10.12 7.82 -20.17
C SER A 158 -10.08 7.77 -21.70
N HIS A 159 -9.06 7.13 -22.27
CA HIS A 159 -8.87 7.03 -23.71
C HIS A 159 -10.03 6.28 -24.40
N VAL A 160 -10.48 5.13 -23.89
CA VAL A 160 -11.63 4.42 -24.49
C VAL A 160 -12.90 5.28 -24.41
N LYS A 161 -13.09 6.02 -23.31
CA LYS A 161 -14.25 6.91 -23.13
C LYS A 161 -14.25 8.10 -24.10
N GLU A 162 -13.12 8.78 -24.25
CA GLU A 162 -12.97 9.97 -25.10
C GLU A 162 -12.83 9.63 -26.58
N ASP A 163 -12.02 8.64 -26.95
CA ASP A 163 -11.82 8.28 -28.36
C ASP A 163 -12.95 7.41 -28.90
N VAL A 164 -13.32 6.33 -28.22
CA VAL A 164 -14.17 5.27 -28.77
C VAL A 164 -15.65 5.52 -28.47
N ILE A 165 -16.02 5.69 -27.19
CA ILE A 165 -17.43 5.83 -26.78
C ILE A 165 -18.03 7.12 -27.35
N GLN A 166 -17.39 8.28 -27.16
CA GLN A 166 -17.90 9.55 -27.71
C GLN A 166 -18.01 9.53 -29.25
N TRP A 167 -17.07 8.91 -29.95
CA TRP A 167 -17.14 8.78 -31.41
C TRP A 167 -18.29 7.87 -31.87
N LEU A 168 -18.54 6.76 -31.18
CA LEU A 168 -19.68 5.87 -31.45
C LEU A 168 -21.03 6.59 -31.23
N LEU A 169 -21.14 7.37 -30.16
CA LEU A 169 -22.31 8.22 -29.87
C LEU A 169 -22.49 9.31 -30.94
N GLY A 170 -21.42 10.03 -31.30
CA GLY A 170 -21.44 11.05 -32.35
C GLY A 170 -21.82 10.51 -33.74
N LYS A 171 -21.48 9.25 -34.05
CA LYS A 171 -21.90 8.57 -35.30
C LYS A 171 -23.34 8.05 -35.27
N THR A 172 -23.99 7.95 -34.10
CA THR A 172 -25.41 7.57 -34.00
C THR A 172 -26.36 8.77 -34.03
N ALA A 173 -25.93 9.95 -33.59
CA ALA A 173 -26.74 11.18 -33.59
C ALA A 173 -27.23 11.63 -34.99
N VAL A 174 -26.59 11.18 -36.07
CA VAL A 174 -26.94 11.55 -37.47
C VAL A 174 -28.21 10.83 -37.98
N GLY A 175 -28.85 9.97 -37.16
CA GLY A 175 -29.98 9.12 -37.57
C GLY A 175 -31.33 9.43 -36.90
N VAL A 176 -31.41 10.38 -35.98
CA VAL A 176 -32.65 10.76 -35.28
C VAL A 176 -32.85 12.27 -35.39
N VAL A 177 -34.06 12.69 -35.78
CA VAL A 177 -34.45 14.10 -35.80
C VAL A 177 -34.50 14.62 -34.36
N CYS A 178 -33.43 15.27 -33.92
CA CYS A 178 -33.47 16.19 -32.80
C CYS A 178 -33.81 17.57 -33.34
N VAL A 179 -34.87 18.17 -32.76
CA VAL A 179 -35.24 19.56 -33.00
C VAL A 179 -34.07 20.46 -32.56
N GLU A 180 -33.83 21.49 -33.35
CA GLU A 180 -32.77 22.48 -33.12
C GLU A 180 -33.07 23.30 -31.86
N ASP A 181 -32.10 23.38 -30.96
CA ASP A 181 -31.87 24.56 -30.12
C ASP A 181 -30.47 25.08 -30.47
N THR A 182 -30.38 25.76 -31.61
CA THR A 182 -29.18 26.45 -32.06
C THR A 182 -29.12 27.86 -31.48
N GLU A 183 -28.07 28.18 -30.72
CA GLU A 183 -27.51 29.53 -30.72
C GLU A 183 -25.99 29.48 -31.00
N ASN A 184 -25.52 30.51 -31.71
CA ASN A 184 -24.41 30.37 -32.66
C ASN A 184 -23.04 30.80 -32.14
N THR A 185 -22.02 30.12 -32.67
CA THR A 185 -20.61 30.52 -32.67
C THR A 185 -20.35 31.75 -33.54
N GLN A 186 -19.56 32.71 -33.03
CA GLN A 186 -18.65 33.63 -33.76
C GLN A 186 -17.89 34.46 -32.71
N LYS A 187 -16.64 34.94 -32.84
CA LYS A 187 -15.44 34.66 -33.64
C LYS A 187 -14.38 35.70 -33.18
N ASP A 188 -13.10 35.36 -33.33
CA ASP A 188 -11.95 36.26 -33.60
C ASP A 188 -11.52 37.38 -32.60
N SER A 189 -10.46 37.07 -31.83
CA SER A 189 -9.22 37.84 -31.51
C SER A 189 -9.13 39.38 -31.31
N LYS A 190 -8.36 39.75 -30.26
CA LYS A 190 -7.42 40.90 -30.08
C LYS A 190 -7.85 42.24 -29.40
N THR A 191 -7.20 42.49 -28.24
CA THR A 191 -6.44 43.73 -27.88
C THR A 191 -7.17 45.02 -27.41
N THR A 192 -7.19 45.22 -26.08
CA THR A 192 -6.85 46.46 -25.29
C THR A 192 -7.75 47.72 -25.32
N GLN A 193 -7.99 48.28 -24.10
CA GLN A 193 -8.45 49.67 -23.76
C GLN A 193 -9.89 50.08 -24.18
N GLU A 194 -10.63 50.97 -23.49
CA GLU A 194 -10.61 51.51 -22.11
C GLU A 194 -11.97 52.21 -21.79
N VAL A 195 -12.36 52.31 -20.51
CA VAL A 195 -13.26 53.34 -19.89
C VAL A 195 -14.76 53.41 -20.27
N SER A 196 -15.56 53.82 -19.25
CA SER A 196 -16.96 54.31 -19.27
C SER A 196 -18.09 53.28 -19.42
N GLU A 197 -19.22 53.32 -18.70
CA GLU A 197 -19.67 53.77 -17.37
C GLU A 197 -21.20 53.53 -17.39
N LYS A 198 -21.79 53.03 -16.29
CA LYS A 198 -23.23 53.17 -15.91
C LYS A 198 -24.28 52.51 -16.84
N LYS A 199 -25.35 51.86 -16.34
CA LYS A 199 -25.79 51.60 -14.95
C LYS A 199 -26.86 50.50 -14.91
N GLU A 200 -27.01 49.90 -13.73
CA GLU A 200 -28.18 49.13 -13.24
C GLU A 200 -28.41 47.73 -13.87
N GLU A 201 -28.76 46.66 -13.14
CA GLU A 201 -29.31 46.60 -11.77
C GLU A 201 -28.89 45.35 -10.93
N LYS A 202 -28.69 45.59 -9.62
CA LYS A 202 -28.75 44.68 -8.44
C LYS A 202 -28.16 43.25 -8.46
N MET A 203 -27.05 43.14 -7.73
CA MET A 203 -26.49 41.94 -7.08
C MET A 203 -27.36 41.47 -5.88
N LEU A 204 -27.46 40.15 -5.61
CA LEU A 204 -27.11 39.48 -4.32
C LEU A 204 -27.65 38.03 -4.12
N GLN A 205 -26.76 37.16 -3.63
CA GLN A 205 -26.92 36.08 -2.63
C GLN A 205 -27.97 34.93 -2.78
N ARG A 206 -27.44 33.76 -3.19
CA ARG A 206 -27.12 32.58 -2.34
C ARG A 206 -28.12 32.11 -1.22
N VAL A 207 -28.45 30.81 -1.32
CA VAL A 207 -28.87 29.82 -0.28
C VAL A 207 -30.35 29.75 0.17
N ALA A 208 -30.81 28.49 0.32
CA ALA A 208 -31.83 27.96 1.26
C ALA A 208 -33.27 27.70 0.76
N ASN A 209 -33.47 26.44 0.35
CA ASN A 209 -34.48 25.48 0.83
C ASN A 209 -36.00 25.79 0.79
N ASN A 210 -36.71 24.71 0.45
CA ASN A 210 -38.12 24.39 0.72
C ASN A 210 -39.19 25.08 -0.17
N VAL A 211 -40.25 24.44 -0.68
CA VAL A 211 -40.70 23.03 -0.92
C VAL A 211 -42.22 23.14 -1.17
N LYS A 212 -42.81 22.21 -1.96
CA LYS A 212 -44.26 22.06 -2.30
C LYS A 212 -44.77 22.98 -3.44
N LYS A 213 -45.63 22.50 -4.36
CA LYS A 213 -46.53 21.33 -4.31
C LYS A 213 -46.91 20.79 -5.71
N GLN A 214 -46.84 19.45 -5.87
CA GLN A 214 -47.78 18.53 -6.59
C GLN A 214 -48.21 18.85 -8.05
N LYS A 215 -48.31 17.92 -8.99
CA LYS A 215 -48.71 16.48 -8.96
C LYS A 215 -47.93 15.72 -10.05
N GLY A 216 -47.76 14.39 -10.02
CA GLY A 216 -48.12 13.38 -9.02
C GLY A 216 -47.49 12.04 -9.40
N ASN A 217 -46.97 11.29 -8.41
CA ASN A 217 -46.22 10.06 -8.66
C ASN A 217 -47.15 8.84 -8.79
N VAL A 218 -46.94 8.05 -9.83
CA VAL A 218 -47.28 6.62 -9.85
C VAL A 218 -46.26 5.90 -8.95
N PRO A 219 -46.67 4.92 -8.10
CA PRO A 219 -45.72 4.21 -7.24
C PRO A 219 -44.75 3.30 -8.05
N PRO A 220 -43.58 2.95 -7.48
CA PRO A 220 -42.61 2.05 -8.11
C PRO A 220 -43.16 0.67 -8.47
N ILE A 221 -42.45 0.00 -9.40
CA ILE A 221 -42.90 -1.23 -10.06
C ILE A 221 -43.12 -2.43 -9.11
N GLU A 222 -42.46 -2.43 -7.95
CA GLU A 222 -42.55 -3.43 -6.89
C GLU A 222 -43.96 -3.58 -6.28
N VAL A 223 -44.87 -2.61 -6.53
CA VAL A 223 -46.27 -2.70 -6.10
C VAL A 223 -47.16 -3.44 -7.12
N ARG A 224 -46.67 -3.74 -8.34
CA ARG A 224 -47.44 -4.43 -9.39
C ARG A 224 -47.41 -5.96 -9.32
N GLU A 225 -46.45 -6.55 -8.60
CA GLU A 225 -46.27 -8.01 -8.55
C GLU A 225 -47.20 -8.73 -7.55
N MET A 226 -48.00 -7.98 -6.77
CA MET A 226 -48.93 -8.51 -5.76
C MET A 226 -50.31 -8.95 -6.30
N LEU A 227 -50.47 -9.11 -7.62
CA LEU A 227 -51.76 -9.50 -8.25
C LEU A 227 -51.96 -11.03 -8.40
N TYR A 228 -51.00 -11.86 -8.02
CA TYR A 228 -51.08 -13.33 -8.13
C TYR A 228 -50.81 -14.11 -6.82
N THR A 229 -50.94 -13.47 -5.66
CA THR A 229 -50.98 -14.21 -4.38
C THR A 229 -52.42 -14.37 -3.92
N ILE A 230 -52.86 -15.62 -3.76
CA ILE A 230 -54.13 -15.96 -3.11
C ILE A 230 -54.10 -15.36 -1.69
N PRO A 231 -55.01 -14.45 -1.33
CA PRO A 231 -54.97 -13.84 -0.01
C PRO A 231 -55.37 -14.88 1.04
N GLU A 232 -54.42 -15.25 1.91
CA GLU A 232 -54.74 -15.97 3.13
C GLU A 232 -55.81 -15.22 3.92
N LYS A 233 -56.76 -15.96 4.51
CA LYS A 233 -57.84 -15.36 5.28
C LYS A 233 -57.26 -14.59 6.47
N ARG A 234 -57.30 -13.26 6.38
CA ARG A 234 -56.91 -12.36 7.48
C ARG A 234 -57.59 -12.81 8.77
N PRO A 235 -56.84 -13.01 9.88
CA PRO A 235 -57.48 -13.10 11.19
C PRO A 235 -58.26 -11.80 11.46
N PRO A 236 -59.40 -11.86 12.17
CA PRO A 236 -60.24 -10.70 12.41
C PRO A 236 -59.45 -9.59 13.11
N ARG A 237 -59.66 -8.34 12.67
CA ARG A 237 -59.03 -7.17 13.27
C ARG A 237 -59.43 -7.05 14.73
N ILE A 238 -58.44 -6.95 15.61
CA ILE A 238 -58.64 -6.56 17.00
C ILE A 238 -58.92 -5.05 17.00
N ASP A 239 -60.13 -4.65 17.40
CA ASP A 239 -60.51 -3.25 17.51
C ASP A 239 -59.79 -2.56 18.68
N CYS A 240 -58.78 -1.74 18.38
CA CYS A 240 -58.02 -0.98 19.37
C CYS A 240 -58.79 0.22 19.98
N THR A 241 -60.06 0.44 19.62
CA THR A 241 -60.88 1.60 20.02
C THR A 241 -61.85 1.30 21.17
N LYS A 242 -61.99 0.03 21.58
CA LYS A 242 -62.62 -0.31 22.86
C LYS A 242 -61.51 -0.39 23.91
N PRO A 243 -61.59 0.30 25.05
CA PRO A 243 -60.71 -0.03 26.17
C PRO A 243 -60.90 -1.52 26.49
N PRO A 244 -59.84 -2.29 26.79
CA PRO A 244 -59.99 -3.70 27.11
C PRO A 244 -60.97 -3.84 28.27
N ASN A 245 -62.02 -4.62 28.10
CA ASN A 245 -62.91 -4.93 29.20
C ASN A 245 -62.07 -5.58 30.30
N GLU A 246 -62.12 -5.05 31.53
CA GLU A 246 -61.29 -5.50 32.65
C GLU A 246 -61.79 -6.85 33.17
N ALA A 247 -61.60 -7.91 32.37
CA ALA A 247 -61.58 -9.26 32.88
C ALA A 247 -60.44 -9.32 33.92
N PRO A 248 -60.73 -9.63 35.18
CA PRO A 248 -59.75 -9.52 36.25
C PRO A 248 -58.59 -10.45 35.94
N LYS A 249 -57.42 -9.85 35.68
CA LYS A 249 -56.16 -10.59 35.59
C LYS A 249 -56.01 -11.35 36.90
N GLN A 250 -56.17 -12.67 36.86
CA GLN A 250 -55.71 -13.50 37.96
C GLN A 250 -54.24 -13.14 38.17
N GLN A 251 -53.94 -12.60 39.36
CA GLN A 251 -52.60 -12.23 39.74
C GLN A 251 -51.77 -13.51 39.86
N LYS A 252 -51.21 -13.98 38.75
CA LYS A 252 -49.97 -14.75 38.78
C LYS A 252 -48.95 -13.81 39.38
N LYS A 253 -48.77 -13.94 40.69
CA LYS A 253 -47.86 -13.13 41.50
C LYS A 253 -46.55 -13.02 40.73
N VAL A 254 -46.02 -11.81 40.63
CA VAL A 254 -44.67 -11.59 40.13
C VAL A 254 -43.78 -12.56 40.88
N THR A 255 -43.17 -13.51 40.18
CA THR A 255 -42.04 -14.24 40.73
C THR A 255 -40.97 -13.19 40.90
N VAL A 256 -40.90 -12.65 42.12
CA VAL A 256 -39.81 -11.77 42.55
C VAL A 256 -38.53 -12.45 42.07
N PRO A 257 -37.56 -11.74 41.46
CA PRO A 257 -36.25 -12.34 41.31
C PRO A 257 -35.86 -12.85 42.69
N ILE A 258 -35.66 -14.16 42.83
CA ILE A 258 -34.92 -14.67 43.98
C ILE A 258 -33.55 -14.07 43.78
N GLY A 259 -33.35 -12.90 44.41
CA GLY A 259 -32.06 -12.28 44.51
C GLY A 259 -31.15 -13.35 45.05
N PHE A 260 -30.00 -13.50 44.41
CA PHE A 260 -28.89 -14.23 45.00
C PHE A 260 -28.35 -13.36 46.15
N SER A 261 -29.17 -13.19 47.19
CA SER A 261 -28.72 -12.68 48.47
C SER A 261 -27.83 -13.77 49.07
N PHE A 262 -26.58 -13.41 49.32
CA PHE A 262 -25.72 -14.23 50.17
C PHE A 262 -26.47 -14.49 51.48
N MET A 263 -26.65 -15.76 51.84
CA MET A 263 -27.31 -16.13 53.10
C MET A 263 -26.47 -15.66 54.29
N THR A 264 -26.71 -14.43 54.75
CA THR A 264 -26.42 -14.05 56.13
C THR A 264 -27.38 -14.81 57.03
N ARG A 265 -26.88 -15.87 57.68
CA ARG A 265 -27.65 -16.66 58.64
C ARG A 265 -27.95 -15.81 59.87
N THR A 266 -29.23 -15.64 60.20
CA THR A 266 -29.67 -15.22 61.54
C THR A 266 -30.51 -16.34 62.19
N PRO A 267 -30.42 -16.51 63.52
CA PRO A 267 -30.92 -17.70 64.19
C PRO A 267 -32.45 -17.64 64.41
N ARG A 268 -33.12 -18.79 64.29
CA ARG A 268 -34.56 -18.91 64.51
C ARG A 268 -34.84 -19.33 65.97
N PRO A 269 -35.63 -18.56 66.75
CA PRO A 269 -36.11 -19.02 68.05
C PRO A 269 -37.21 -20.09 67.90
N ALA A 270 -37.34 -20.96 68.89
CA ALA A 270 -38.18 -22.16 68.83
C ALA A 270 -39.70 -21.86 68.92
N PRO A 271 -40.56 -22.64 68.23
CA PRO A 271 -42.00 -22.60 68.44
C PRO A 271 -42.38 -23.37 69.72
N LYS A 272 -43.41 -22.88 70.43
CA LYS A 272 -44.08 -23.64 71.50
C LYS A 272 -45.16 -24.53 70.89
N VAL A 273 -45.09 -25.83 71.22
CA VAL A 273 -46.17 -26.80 71.52
C VAL A 273 -47.57 -26.42 71.00
N ILE A 274 -48.18 -27.17 70.07
CA ILE A 274 -49.06 -28.34 70.27
C ILE A 274 -49.40 -28.86 68.85
N GLU A 275 -49.47 -30.15 68.49
CA GLU A 275 -49.30 -31.44 69.21
C GLU A 275 -48.71 -32.53 68.27
N GLU A 276 -48.81 -33.82 68.61
CA GLU A 276 -48.12 -34.94 67.93
C GLU A 276 -49.02 -35.77 66.98
N PRO A 277 -48.42 -36.50 66.03
CA PRO A 277 -48.39 -37.96 66.23
C PRO A 277 -46.96 -38.54 66.26
N VAL A 278 -46.77 -39.49 67.18
CA VAL A 278 -45.50 -40.17 67.46
C VAL A 278 -45.01 -41.00 66.27
N CYS A 279 -43.75 -40.76 65.89
CA CYS A 279 -42.92 -41.74 65.21
C CYS A 279 -41.46 -41.54 65.63
N ASP A 280 -41.09 -42.14 66.75
CA ASP A 280 -39.71 -42.21 67.20
C ASP A 280 -38.86 -43.00 66.19
N THR A 281 -37.85 -42.34 65.62
CA THR A 281 -36.54 -42.96 65.33
C THR A 281 -35.51 -41.87 65.08
N GLU A 282 -34.35 -42.00 65.71
CA GLU A 282 -33.27 -41.01 65.64
C GLU A 282 -32.62 -40.97 64.24
N SER A 283 -32.91 -39.92 63.47
CA SER A 283 -32.16 -39.62 62.24
C SER A 283 -30.78 -39.03 62.57
N VAL A 284 -29.82 -39.92 62.85
CA VAL A 284 -28.42 -39.57 63.10
C VAL A 284 -27.85 -38.76 61.92
N ARG A 285 -27.55 -37.47 62.16
CA ARG A 285 -26.83 -36.65 61.17
C ARG A 285 -25.44 -37.25 60.93
N PRO A 286 -25.06 -37.60 59.68
CA PRO A 286 -23.76 -38.21 59.41
C PRO A 286 -22.61 -37.22 59.68
N SER A 287 -21.55 -37.72 60.33
CA SER A 287 -20.30 -36.97 60.57
C SER A 287 -19.73 -36.37 59.27
N PRO A 288 -19.06 -35.19 59.31
CA PRO A 288 -18.37 -34.62 58.15
C PRO A 288 -17.37 -35.56 57.49
N GLU A 289 -16.75 -36.47 58.25
CA GLU A 289 -15.85 -37.50 57.71
C GLU A 289 -16.62 -38.58 56.96
N ARG A 290 -17.80 -38.98 57.47
CA ARG A 290 -18.74 -39.88 56.78
C ARG A 290 -19.24 -39.24 55.48
N LEU A 291 -19.51 -37.94 55.48
CA LEU A 291 -19.87 -37.18 54.27
C LEU A 291 -18.70 -37.09 53.28
N ARG A 292 -17.47 -36.84 53.75
CA ARG A 292 -16.26 -36.89 52.90
C ARG A 292 -16.04 -38.28 52.30
N GLN A 293 -16.23 -39.35 53.07
CA GLN A 293 -16.16 -40.74 52.63
C GLN A 293 -17.27 -41.11 51.62
N LEU A 294 -18.47 -40.55 51.76
CA LEU A 294 -19.55 -40.70 50.77
C LEU A 294 -19.24 -39.93 49.48
N LEU A 295 -18.65 -38.74 49.57
CA LEU A 295 -18.23 -37.92 48.43
C LEU A 295 -16.96 -38.44 47.72
N THR A 296 -16.13 -39.28 48.37
CA THR A 296 -14.99 -39.95 47.71
C THR A 296 -15.39 -41.17 46.89
N LYS A 297 -16.61 -41.70 47.08
CA LYS A 297 -17.12 -42.82 46.27
C LYS A 297 -17.61 -42.27 44.93
N SER A 298 -16.81 -42.42 43.88
CA SER A 298 -17.18 -42.02 42.52
C SER A 298 -18.35 -42.87 42.02
N VAL A 299 -19.57 -42.33 42.05
CA VAL A 299 -20.73 -42.96 41.41
C VAL A 299 -20.55 -42.88 39.88
N PRO A 300 -20.62 -44.00 39.14
CA PRO A 300 -20.47 -44.00 37.69
C PRO A 300 -21.72 -43.43 37.01
N VAL A 301 -21.76 -42.10 36.87
CA VAL A 301 -22.81 -41.41 36.12
C VAL A 301 -22.63 -41.68 34.63
N ARG A 302 -23.51 -42.50 34.04
CA ARG A 302 -23.52 -42.76 32.59
C ARG A 302 -23.77 -41.47 31.84
N MET A 303 -22.77 -40.99 31.10
CA MET A 303 -22.90 -39.77 30.31
C MET A 303 -23.75 -40.00 29.07
N THR A 304 -24.75 -39.14 28.86
CA THR A 304 -25.53 -39.09 27.62
C THR A 304 -24.65 -38.61 26.46
N ALA A 305 -24.90 -39.09 25.24
CA ALA A 305 -24.15 -38.70 24.03
C ALA A 305 -24.00 -37.17 23.85
N GLY A 306 -25.04 -36.39 24.16
CA GLY A 306 -25.00 -34.92 24.12
C GLY A 306 -24.15 -34.27 25.23
N ALA A 307 -23.89 -34.96 26.34
CA ALA A 307 -22.93 -34.50 27.34
C ALA A 307 -21.49 -34.72 26.86
N ILE A 308 -21.19 -35.92 26.33
CA ILE A 308 -19.89 -36.26 25.73
C ILE A 308 -19.53 -35.29 24.60
N ARG A 309 -20.47 -35.03 23.67
CA ARG A 309 -20.27 -34.08 22.56
C ARG A 309 -19.90 -32.67 23.04
N ARG A 310 -20.56 -32.16 24.09
CA ARG A 310 -20.29 -30.81 24.63
C ARG A 310 -18.95 -30.74 25.37
N GLU A 311 -18.61 -31.75 26.18
CA GLU A 311 -17.33 -31.84 26.88
C GLU A 311 -16.16 -31.92 25.88
N ALA A 312 -16.27 -32.76 24.85
CA ALA A 312 -15.27 -32.87 23.79
C ALA A 312 -15.14 -31.58 22.95
N GLN A 313 -16.25 -30.90 22.62
CA GLN A 313 -16.20 -29.63 21.89
C GLN A 313 -15.46 -28.53 22.68
N VAL A 314 -15.67 -28.46 23.99
CA VAL A 314 -14.93 -27.52 24.85
C VAL A 314 -13.44 -27.85 24.85
N TYR A 315 -13.08 -29.13 24.98
CA TYR A 315 -11.68 -29.55 24.98
C TYR A 315 -10.97 -29.31 23.65
N LEU A 316 -11.61 -29.64 22.52
CA LEU A 316 -11.04 -29.37 21.18
C LEU A 316 -10.81 -27.88 20.96
N LYS A 317 -11.72 -27.01 21.40
CA LYS A 317 -11.54 -25.56 21.34
C LYS A 317 -10.35 -25.09 22.18
N GLN A 318 -10.16 -25.65 23.38
CA GLN A 318 -8.99 -25.32 24.22
C GLN A 318 -7.68 -25.69 23.52
N MET A 319 -7.59 -26.88 22.93
CA MET A 319 -6.42 -27.31 22.15
C MET A 319 -6.14 -26.39 20.94
N GLU A 320 -7.18 -25.92 20.24
CA GLU A 320 -7.02 -24.93 19.16
C GLU A 320 -6.53 -23.58 19.67
N ASP A 321 -7.08 -23.07 20.78
CA ASP A 321 -6.69 -21.78 21.35
C ASP A 321 -5.24 -21.82 21.90
N GLU A 322 -4.82 -22.94 22.49
CA GLU A 322 -3.42 -23.21 22.87
C GLU A 322 -2.50 -23.25 21.65
N LYS A 323 -2.88 -23.94 20.57
CA LYS A 323 -2.12 -23.96 19.31
C LYS A 323 -1.95 -22.55 18.72
N ARG A 324 -3.04 -21.76 18.67
CA ARG A 324 -2.99 -20.35 18.22
C ARG A 324 -2.13 -19.47 19.11
N ALA A 325 -2.05 -19.75 20.41
CA ALA A 325 -1.19 -19.02 21.33
C ALA A 325 0.29 -19.31 21.06
N LEU A 326 0.65 -20.59 20.83
CA LEU A 326 2.01 -20.98 20.42
C LEU A 326 2.40 -20.37 19.06
N GLU A 327 1.51 -20.45 18.06
CA GLU A 327 1.74 -19.84 16.73
C GLU A 327 2.03 -18.33 16.82
N LYS A 328 1.36 -17.59 17.71
CA LYS A 328 1.64 -16.16 17.95
C LYS A 328 3.01 -15.92 18.56
N VAL A 329 3.43 -16.75 19.52
CA VAL A 329 4.77 -16.67 20.12
C VAL A 329 5.83 -16.99 19.05
N GLU A 330 5.63 -18.03 18.25
CA GLU A 330 6.53 -18.37 17.14
C GLU A 330 6.64 -17.26 16.09
N MET A 331 5.54 -16.56 15.77
CA MET A 331 5.59 -15.38 14.90
C MET A 331 6.40 -14.24 15.55
N SER A 332 6.15 -13.91 16.83
CA SER A 332 6.89 -12.85 17.53
C SER A 332 8.39 -13.12 17.65
N LEU A 333 8.79 -14.40 17.75
CA LEU A 333 10.21 -14.80 17.73
C LEU A 333 10.86 -14.72 16.33
N ARG A 334 10.07 -14.53 15.27
CA ARG A 334 10.53 -14.38 13.87
C ARG A 334 10.47 -12.94 13.36
N ASP A 335 9.87 -12.01 14.09
CA ASP A 335 9.79 -10.60 13.67
C ASP A 335 11.13 -9.87 13.86
N SER A 336 11.88 -9.68 12.78
CA SER A 336 13.15 -8.90 12.74
C SER A 336 12.97 -7.38 12.91
N ARG A 337 11.72 -6.92 13.07
CA ARG A 337 11.33 -5.50 12.94
C ARG A 337 12.04 -4.58 13.93
N GLU A 338 12.13 -4.97 15.20
CA GLU A 338 12.78 -4.18 16.25
C GLU A 338 14.28 -3.95 15.93
N PHE A 339 14.95 -4.97 15.38
CA PHE A 339 16.35 -4.87 14.95
C PHE A 339 16.51 -3.99 13.71
N GLU A 340 15.59 -4.08 12.75
CA GLU A 340 15.58 -3.22 11.56
C GLU A 340 15.29 -1.76 11.89
N GLU A 341 14.40 -1.49 12.85
CA GLU A 341 14.08 -0.14 13.33
C GLU A 341 15.29 0.46 14.06
N TRP A 342 15.88 -0.26 15.02
CA TRP A 342 17.14 0.15 15.67
C TRP A 342 18.26 0.44 14.65
N GLN A 343 18.39 -0.39 13.61
CA GLN A 343 19.39 -0.17 12.56
C GLN A 343 19.09 1.09 11.71
N LYS A 344 17.82 1.40 11.46
CA LYS A 344 17.40 2.63 10.75
C LYS A 344 17.68 3.87 11.62
N GLU A 345 17.35 3.82 12.90
CA GLU A 345 17.62 4.91 13.86
C GLU A 345 19.12 5.19 13.99
N GLY A 346 19.95 4.14 14.13
CA GLY A 346 21.40 4.28 14.16
C GLY A 346 21.95 4.97 12.89
N LYS A 347 21.52 4.51 11.70
CA LYS A 347 21.90 5.13 10.42
C LYS A 347 21.47 6.60 10.31
N ALA A 348 20.28 6.95 10.80
CA ALA A 348 19.75 8.31 10.78
C ALA A 348 20.52 9.24 11.72
N HIS A 349 20.80 8.79 12.95
CA HIS A 349 21.58 9.54 13.93
C HIS A 349 23.03 9.77 13.45
N ASP A 350 23.66 8.78 12.84
CA ASP A 350 24.99 8.92 12.25
C ASP A 350 25.01 9.80 10.99
N ALA A 351 23.88 9.95 10.29
CA ALA A 351 23.73 10.93 9.21
C ALA A 351 23.65 12.37 9.77
N GLN A 352 22.81 12.60 10.78
CA GLN A 352 22.68 13.90 11.45
C GLN A 352 24.00 14.39 12.04
N LYS A 353 24.79 13.51 12.65
CA LYS A 353 26.16 13.83 13.13
C LYS A 353 27.07 14.32 12.01
N ARG A 354 27.09 13.61 10.86
CA ARG A 354 27.90 13.99 9.70
C ARG A 354 27.46 15.34 9.10
N GLU A 355 26.16 15.61 9.06
CA GLU A 355 25.65 16.92 8.63
C GLU A 355 26.09 18.05 9.58
N ALA A 356 26.00 17.85 10.90
CA ALA A 356 26.48 18.80 11.89
C ALA A 356 28.00 19.07 11.78
N GLU A 357 28.81 18.02 11.60
CA GLU A 357 30.26 18.18 11.36
C GLU A 357 30.57 18.97 10.08
N LEU A 358 29.83 18.74 8.99
CA LEU A 358 30.01 19.47 7.74
C LEU A 358 29.63 20.95 7.89
N LEU A 359 28.57 21.26 8.64
CA LEU A 359 28.19 22.64 8.97
C LEU A 359 29.25 23.34 9.81
N ASN A 360 29.78 22.68 10.85
CA ASN A 360 30.85 23.23 11.69
C ASN A 360 32.11 23.55 10.85
N ARG A 361 32.57 22.59 10.02
CA ARG A 361 33.72 22.82 9.11
C ARG A 361 33.47 23.97 8.13
N LYS A 362 32.23 24.12 7.62
CA LYS A 362 31.88 25.23 6.73
C LYS A 362 31.99 26.59 7.44
N VAL A 363 31.54 26.68 8.69
CA VAL A 363 31.67 27.89 9.52
C VAL A 363 33.14 28.20 9.82
N GLU A 364 33.93 27.20 10.21
CA GLU A 364 35.38 27.36 10.44
C GLU A 364 36.11 27.91 9.19
N VAL A 365 35.80 27.35 8.01
CA VAL A 365 36.36 27.83 6.74
C VAL A 365 35.95 29.28 6.47
N GLN A 366 34.66 29.64 6.67
CA GLN A 366 34.17 31.01 6.50
C GLN A 366 34.88 32.00 7.43
N CYS A 367 34.95 31.71 8.73
CA CYS A 367 35.67 32.55 9.69
C CYS A 367 37.17 32.65 9.36
N SER A 368 37.80 31.58 8.87
CA SER A 368 39.21 31.64 8.45
C SER A 368 39.42 32.55 7.22
N ALA A 369 38.48 32.53 6.27
CA ALA A 369 38.51 33.35 5.07
C ALA A 369 38.27 34.84 5.39
N GLU A 370 37.29 35.16 6.26
CA GLU A 370 37.03 36.51 6.75
C GLU A 370 38.26 37.08 7.48
N ASN A 371 38.87 36.30 8.38
CA ASN A 371 40.12 36.68 9.05
C ASN A 371 41.28 36.93 8.07
N ALA A 372 41.39 36.14 6.99
CA ALA A 372 42.38 36.35 5.94
C ALA A 372 42.11 37.63 5.12
N ILE A 373 40.83 37.93 4.82
CA ILE A 373 40.42 39.17 4.15
C ILE A 373 40.73 40.39 5.01
N HIS A 374 40.44 40.35 6.32
CA HIS A 374 40.78 41.44 7.23
C HIS A 374 42.29 41.69 7.30
N LYS A 375 43.11 40.63 7.41
CA LYS A 375 44.58 40.75 7.38
C LYS A 375 45.12 41.31 6.05
N ARG A 376 44.46 41.04 4.92
CA ARG A 376 44.82 41.65 3.63
C ARG A 376 44.46 43.13 3.59
N LYS A 377 43.26 43.51 4.04
CA LYS A 377 42.81 44.91 4.10
C LYS A 377 43.74 45.77 4.96
N THR A 378 44.14 45.30 6.14
CA THR A 378 45.08 46.05 7.00
C THR A 378 46.46 46.21 6.34
N LEU A 379 46.98 45.19 5.65
CA LEU A 379 48.22 45.32 4.88
C LEU A 379 48.10 46.26 3.66
N GLU A 380 46.95 46.29 3.00
CA GLU A 380 46.66 47.23 1.91
C GLU A 380 46.56 48.67 2.41
N GLU A 381 45.96 48.90 3.58
CA GLU A 381 45.86 50.21 4.23
C GLU A 381 47.25 50.74 4.61
N MET A 382 48.09 49.92 5.25
CA MET A 382 49.48 50.27 5.53
C MET A 382 50.26 50.63 4.26
N LYS A 383 50.17 49.79 3.21
CA LYS A 383 50.80 50.06 1.91
C LYS A 383 50.26 51.32 1.21
N LYS A 384 48.97 51.66 1.39
CA LYS A 384 48.41 52.91 0.87
C LYS A 384 49.04 54.12 1.54
N VAL A 385 49.20 54.09 2.88
CA VAL A 385 49.86 55.15 3.65
C VAL A 385 51.32 55.33 3.21
N GLU A 386 52.10 54.24 3.19
CA GLU A 386 53.49 54.24 2.71
C GLU A 386 53.59 54.76 1.25
N SER A 387 52.68 54.33 0.38
CA SER A 387 52.63 54.78 -1.02
C SER A 387 52.22 56.25 -1.16
N THR A 388 51.37 56.79 -0.27
CA THR A 388 51.07 58.24 -0.25
C THR A 388 52.25 59.06 0.24
N GLN A 389 53.02 58.59 1.22
CA GLN A 389 54.24 59.24 1.69
C GLN A 389 55.28 59.27 0.57
N LEU A 390 55.61 58.12 -0.03
CA LEU A 390 56.56 58.04 -1.14
C LEU A 390 56.12 58.88 -2.36
N ARG A 391 54.81 58.98 -2.64
CA ARG A 391 54.31 59.89 -3.70
C ARG A 391 54.54 61.35 -3.34
N ALA A 392 54.31 61.77 -2.09
CA ALA A 392 54.55 63.14 -1.65
C ALA A 392 56.03 63.52 -1.76
N ASP A 393 56.93 62.61 -1.35
CA ASP A 393 58.38 62.79 -1.48
C ASP A 393 58.80 62.92 -2.96
N ILE A 394 58.29 62.04 -3.83
CA ILE A 394 58.54 62.10 -5.28
C ILE A 394 57.98 63.39 -5.88
N THR A 395 56.79 63.86 -5.49
CA THR A 395 56.25 65.13 -6.01
C THR A 395 57.11 66.33 -5.60
N SER A 396 57.61 66.37 -4.36
CA SER A 396 58.55 67.40 -3.90
C SER A 396 59.87 67.41 -4.70
N MET A 397 60.40 66.21 -5.01
CA MET A 397 61.57 66.04 -5.88
C MET A 397 61.30 66.41 -7.35
N ILE A 398 60.08 66.19 -7.85
CA ILE A 398 59.68 66.60 -9.20
C ILE A 398 59.52 68.12 -9.27
N GLU A 399 58.82 68.73 -8.32
CA GLU A 399 58.55 70.18 -8.24
C GLU A 399 59.84 70.99 -8.20
N SER A 400 60.80 70.59 -7.37
CA SER A 400 62.15 71.21 -7.34
C SER A 400 62.85 71.10 -8.70
N SER A 401 62.90 69.92 -9.32
CA SER A 401 63.47 69.75 -10.67
C SER A 401 62.69 70.50 -11.77
N ALA A 402 61.38 70.70 -11.58
CA ALA A 402 60.51 71.37 -12.53
C ALA A 402 60.72 72.89 -12.48
N ALA A 403 60.86 73.47 -11.28
CA ALA A 403 61.23 74.87 -11.10
C ALA A 403 62.60 75.17 -11.75
N GLU A 404 63.59 74.28 -11.58
CA GLU A 404 64.87 74.38 -12.27
C GLU A 404 64.72 74.33 -13.80
N LYS A 405 63.97 73.35 -14.33
CA LYS A 405 63.70 73.20 -15.77
C LYS A 405 62.91 74.35 -16.36
N GLU A 406 61.93 74.90 -15.66
CA GLU A 406 61.18 76.08 -16.11
C GLU A 406 62.11 77.29 -16.22
N SER A 407 63.00 77.50 -15.23
CA SER A 407 64.01 78.56 -15.28
C SER A 407 64.95 78.41 -16.49
N ALA A 408 65.21 77.19 -16.97
CA ALA A 408 66.00 76.91 -18.18
C ALA A 408 65.18 77.01 -19.48
N ALA A 409 63.93 76.55 -19.46
CA ALA A 409 63.02 76.58 -20.61
C ALA A 409 62.60 78.01 -20.97
N ILE A 410 62.41 78.89 -19.98
CA ILE A 410 62.20 80.32 -20.21
C ILE A 410 63.39 80.93 -20.98
N LYS A 411 64.63 80.59 -20.58
CA LYS A 411 65.85 81.04 -21.28
C LYS A 411 65.88 80.55 -22.73
N GLN A 412 65.57 79.27 -22.99
CA GLN A 412 65.52 78.72 -24.36
C GLN A 412 64.36 79.25 -25.20
N ARG A 413 63.15 79.41 -24.64
CA ARG A 413 61.97 79.91 -25.36
C ARG A 413 62.17 81.34 -25.85
N ASN A 414 62.86 82.16 -25.06
CA ASN A 414 63.26 83.50 -25.46
C ASN A 414 64.23 83.49 -26.66
N GLN A 415 64.99 82.41 -26.85
CA GLN A 415 65.88 82.20 -28.00
C GLN A 415 65.14 81.65 -29.22
N THR A 416 64.26 80.66 -29.07
CA THR A 416 63.51 80.06 -30.21
C THR A 416 62.39 80.97 -30.75
N ASN A 417 61.77 81.79 -29.90
CA ASN A 417 60.80 82.80 -30.34
C ASN A 417 61.42 83.87 -31.27
N ARG A 418 62.73 84.13 -31.19
CA ARG A 418 63.43 84.98 -32.16
C ARG A 418 63.42 84.30 -33.54
N LEU A 419 63.87 83.04 -33.61
CA LEU A 419 63.98 82.28 -34.87
C LEU A 419 62.63 81.97 -35.54
N ARG A 420 61.58 81.63 -34.78
CA ARG A 420 60.29 81.22 -35.38
C ARG A 420 59.62 82.33 -36.20
N ARG A 421 59.77 83.58 -35.77
CA ARG A 421 59.25 84.76 -36.50
C ARG A 421 59.80 84.82 -37.92
N GLU A 422 61.03 84.35 -38.14
CA GLU A 422 61.73 84.33 -39.44
C GLU A 422 61.23 83.21 -40.39
N LEU A 423 60.39 82.27 -39.93
CA LEU A 423 59.89 81.12 -40.72
C LEU A 423 58.41 81.20 -41.10
N ASP A 424 57.52 81.70 -40.23
CA ASP A 424 56.08 81.75 -40.52
C ASP A 424 55.74 82.67 -41.71
N GLU A 425 56.60 83.66 -41.99
CA GLU A 425 56.57 84.51 -43.19
C GLU A 425 56.78 83.75 -44.51
N LYS A 426 57.40 82.56 -44.45
CA LYS A 426 57.71 81.72 -45.62
C LYS A 426 56.54 80.78 -45.98
N ARG A 427 55.88 80.18 -44.98
CA ARG A 427 54.87 79.10 -45.18
C ARG A 427 53.56 79.56 -45.82
N LYS A 428 53.04 80.74 -45.47
CA LYS A 428 51.72 81.24 -45.96
C LYS A 428 51.59 81.24 -47.49
N LYS A 429 52.72 81.26 -48.19
CA LYS A 429 52.83 81.30 -49.66
C LYS A 429 52.48 79.98 -50.37
N ALA A 430 52.28 78.85 -49.65
CA ALA A 430 52.15 77.51 -50.27
C ALA A 430 50.73 76.89 -50.29
N VAL A 431 49.93 77.05 -49.24
CA VAL A 431 48.72 76.22 -48.99
C VAL A 431 47.59 76.43 -50.02
N ASN A 432 47.46 77.62 -50.57
CA ASN A 432 46.31 78.02 -51.42
C ASN A 432 46.20 77.25 -52.76
N ARG A 433 47.09 76.30 -53.04
CA ARG A 433 47.16 75.56 -54.31
C ARG A 433 46.36 74.24 -54.34
N ALA A 434 46.27 73.50 -53.22
CA ALA A 434 45.82 72.10 -53.25
C ALA A 434 44.30 71.87 -53.11
N PHE A 435 43.52 72.88 -52.75
CA PHE A 435 42.08 72.72 -52.44
C PHE A 435 41.22 72.39 -53.67
N GLN A 436 41.70 72.70 -54.87
CA GLN A 436 40.87 72.78 -56.09
C GLN A 436 40.60 71.42 -56.76
N GLU A 437 41.33 70.36 -56.42
CA GLU A 437 41.40 69.13 -57.23
C GLU A 437 40.33 68.06 -56.92
N ARG A 438 39.71 68.08 -55.73
CA ARG A 438 38.98 66.91 -55.19
C ARG A 438 37.51 66.74 -55.60
N PHE A 439 36.87 67.76 -56.16
CA PHE A 439 35.40 67.79 -56.30
C PHE A 439 34.83 66.99 -57.48
N SER A 440 35.66 66.52 -58.41
CA SER A 440 35.22 66.00 -59.72
C SER A 440 34.82 64.52 -59.73
N THR A 441 35.32 63.69 -58.81
CA THR A 441 35.34 62.21 -58.98
C THR A 441 34.05 61.48 -58.61
N ALA A 442 33.06 62.14 -57.98
CA ALA A 442 31.99 61.45 -57.24
C ALA A 442 30.70 61.13 -58.04
N ALA A 443 30.58 61.54 -59.31
CA ALA A 443 29.28 61.61 -60.00
C ALA A 443 28.86 60.34 -60.78
N ASP A 444 29.80 59.51 -61.24
CA ASP A 444 29.51 58.53 -62.31
C ASP A 444 28.82 57.23 -61.87
N LEU A 445 29.02 56.79 -60.62
CA LEU A 445 28.69 55.43 -60.14
C LEU A 445 27.19 55.09 -60.01
N ARG A 446 26.26 56.00 -60.34
CA ARG A 446 24.82 55.84 -60.01
C ARG A 446 23.94 55.20 -61.09
N ARG A 447 24.41 55.11 -62.35
CA ARG A 447 23.55 54.82 -63.53
C ARG A 447 23.31 53.35 -63.87
N GLU A 448 24.03 52.41 -63.26
CA GLU A 448 24.16 51.04 -63.78
C GLU A 448 23.10 50.05 -63.26
N ASN A 449 22.32 50.42 -62.24
CA ASN A 449 21.60 49.45 -61.37
C ASN A 449 20.14 49.15 -61.77
N GLU A 450 19.59 49.80 -62.79
CA GLU A 450 18.13 49.81 -63.03
C GLU A 450 17.63 48.81 -64.10
N GLN A 451 18.51 48.27 -64.96
CA GLN A 451 18.08 47.49 -66.13
C GLN A 451 17.65 46.05 -65.83
N LEU A 452 18.20 45.41 -64.79
CA LEU A 452 18.05 43.97 -64.50
C LEU A 452 16.66 43.51 -64.03
N ARG A 453 15.66 44.40 -63.94
CA ARG A 453 14.35 44.09 -63.33
C ARG A 453 13.25 43.68 -64.31
N GLY A 454 13.43 43.86 -65.62
CA GLY A 454 12.35 43.68 -66.60
C GLY A 454 12.04 42.23 -67.00
N GLU A 455 13.06 41.38 -67.09
CA GLU A 455 13.00 40.11 -67.83
C GLU A 455 12.19 38.99 -67.13
N ALA A 456 11.94 39.11 -65.82
CA ALA A 456 11.39 38.02 -65.00
C ALA A 456 9.85 37.81 -65.14
N LEU A 457 9.13 38.69 -65.83
CA LEU A 457 7.65 38.68 -65.83
C LEU A 457 6.99 37.87 -66.96
N GLU A 458 7.71 37.53 -68.04
CA GLU A 458 7.10 36.96 -69.26
C GLU A 458 6.89 35.43 -69.23
N GLU A 459 7.48 34.71 -68.28
CA GLU A 459 7.45 33.23 -68.29
C GLU A 459 6.16 32.62 -67.71
N GLU A 460 5.47 33.30 -66.79
CA GLU A 460 4.39 32.70 -65.99
C GLU A 460 3.11 32.37 -66.81
N ASP A 461 2.78 33.18 -67.82
CA ASP A 461 1.52 33.07 -68.56
C ASP A 461 1.38 31.76 -69.38
N ARG A 462 2.50 31.18 -69.84
CA ARG A 462 2.49 30.02 -70.74
C ARG A 462 1.90 28.76 -70.10
N LEU A 463 2.01 28.62 -68.78
CA LEU A 463 1.66 27.40 -68.05
C LEU A 463 0.14 27.21 -67.84
N GLN A 464 -0.68 28.26 -67.97
CA GLN A 464 -2.10 28.18 -67.62
C GLN A 464 -2.94 27.44 -68.67
N THR A 465 -2.58 27.56 -69.96
CA THR A 465 -3.39 27.06 -71.10
C THR A 465 -3.52 25.54 -71.16
N GLN A 466 -2.46 24.80 -70.77
CA GLN A 466 -2.38 23.35 -70.90
C GLN A 466 -3.39 22.58 -70.01
N ARG A 467 -3.89 23.22 -68.93
CA ARG A 467 -4.73 22.55 -67.92
C ARG A 467 -6.17 22.29 -68.36
N LEU A 468 -6.69 23.01 -69.35
CA LEU A 468 -8.12 22.97 -69.70
C LEU A 468 -8.55 21.72 -70.49
N VAL A 469 -7.65 21.13 -71.28
CA VAL A 469 -7.97 20.04 -72.23
C VAL A 469 -8.37 18.73 -71.54
N VAL A 470 -7.77 18.41 -70.39
CA VAL A 470 -7.92 17.12 -69.69
C VAL A 470 -9.35 16.90 -69.15
N ILE A 471 -10.06 17.98 -68.80
CA ILE A 471 -11.36 17.92 -68.10
C ILE A 471 -12.49 17.34 -68.97
N GLN A 472 -12.38 17.42 -70.30
CA GLN A 472 -13.46 17.08 -71.23
C GLN A 472 -13.66 15.56 -71.39
N GLN A 473 -12.58 14.76 -71.33
CA GLN A 473 -12.63 13.30 -71.55
C GLN A 473 -13.40 12.53 -70.46
N ILE A 474 -13.33 13.00 -69.21
CA ILE A 474 -13.90 12.30 -68.03
C ILE A 474 -15.44 12.16 -68.11
N ARG A 475 -16.12 13.04 -68.85
CA ARG A 475 -17.59 13.09 -68.87
C ARG A 475 -18.23 11.93 -69.64
N GLN A 476 -17.62 11.48 -70.75
CA GLN A 476 -18.21 10.47 -71.65
C GLN A 476 -18.28 9.05 -71.04
N LEU A 477 -17.38 8.69 -70.12
CA LEU A 477 -17.33 7.35 -69.53
C LEU A 477 -18.48 7.05 -68.56
N ARG A 478 -19.17 8.07 -68.03
CA ARG A 478 -20.17 7.90 -66.97
C ARG A 478 -21.54 7.42 -67.46
N GLU A 479 -21.85 7.60 -68.75
CA GLU A 479 -23.17 7.34 -69.33
C GLU A 479 -23.45 5.83 -69.52
N ARG A 480 -22.47 5.08 -70.07
CA ARG A 480 -22.58 3.64 -70.37
C ARG A 480 -22.93 2.75 -69.17
N ASN A 481 -22.56 3.16 -67.96
CA ASN A 481 -22.75 2.35 -66.76
C ASN A 481 -24.19 2.33 -66.20
N ARG A 482 -25.11 3.13 -66.75
CA ARG A 482 -26.51 3.17 -66.26
C ARG A 482 -27.40 2.06 -66.80
N GLN A 483 -27.14 1.55 -68.01
CA GLN A 483 -28.05 0.63 -68.71
C GLN A 483 -28.05 -0.80 -68.11
N ARG A 484 -26.90 -1.30 -67.64
CA ARG A 484 -26.73 -2.67 -67.10
C ARG A 484 -27.48 -2.99 -65.80
N LYS A 485 -28.17 -2.03 -65.18
CA LYS A 485 -28.80 -2.22 -63.86
C LYS A 485 -30.28 -2.62 -63.89
N ALA A 486 -30.94 -2.62 -65.05
CA ALA A 486 -32.38 -2.89 -65.15
C ALA A 486 -32.72 -4.40 -65.20
N GLU A 487 -31.91 -5.21 -65.88
CA GLU A 487 -32.21 -6.61 -66.23
C GLU A 487 -32.26 -7.56 -65.02
N LEU A 488 -31.59 -7.20 -63.92
CA LEU A 488 -31.40 -8.07 -62.75
C LEU A 488 -32.61 -8.12 -61.80
N MET A 489 -33.66 -7.32 -62.06
CA MET A 489 -34.76 -7.11 -61.11
C MET A 489 -35.96 -8.05 -61.31
N GLU A 490 -36.14 -8.63 -62.51
CA GLU A 490 -37.30 -9.49 -62.83
C GLU A 490 -37.18 -10.93 -62.30
N TYR A 491 -35.95 -11.42 -62.07
CA TYR A 491 -35.68 -12.82 -61.74
C TYR A 491 -36.24 -13.29 -60.38
N ASN A 492 -36.29 -12.39 -59.39
CA ASN A 492 -36.56 -12.75 -57.99
C ASN A 492 -38.05 -12.96 -57.64
N ILE A 493 -38.99 -12.65 -58.53
CA ILE A 493 -40.43 -12.68 -58.23
C ILE A 493 -41.02 -14.11 -58.16
N ARG A 494 -40.30 -15.14 -58.63
CA ARG A 494 -40.88 -16.48 -58.87
C ARG A 494 -40.83 -17.51 -57.73
N ARG A 495 -40.10 -17.29 -56.62
CA ARG A 495 -39.59 -18.42 -55.79
C ARG A 495 -40.18 -18.61 -54.39
N GLN A 496 -41.29 -17.98 -54.02
CA GLN A 496 -41.86 -18.08 -52.65
C GLN A 496 -43.37 -18.38 -52.66
N ARG A 497 -43.75 -19.61 -53.04
CA ARG A 497 -45.07 -20.21 -52.77
C ARG A 497 -44.88 -21.66 -52.26
N GLU A 498 -45.76 -22.04 -51.32
CA GLU A 498 -46.15 -23.41 -50.90
C GLU A 498 -45.29 -24.23 -49.88
N GLY A 499 -45.94 -24.72 -48.80
CA GLY A 499 -45.75 -26.09 -48.25
C GLY A 499 -45.54 -26.28 -46.72
N PRO A 500 -46.42 -27.02 -45.96
CA PRO A 500 -46.34 -27.14 -44.47
C PRO A 500 -46.47 -28.57 -43.82
N ASP A 501 -46.32 -28.62 -42.48
CA ASP A 501 -46.87 -29.50 -41.38
C ASP A 501 -46.77 -31.06 -41.34
N ASP A 502 -46.56 -31.65 -40.13
CA ASP A 502 -46.76 -33.10 -39.82
C ASP A 502 -46.85 -33.53 -38.28
N VAL A 503 -47.35 -34.75 -38.04
CA VAL A 503 -47.25 -35.75 -36.92
C VAL A 503 -48.11 -35.68 -35.62
N THR A 504 -48.70 -36.83 -35.27
CA THR A 504 -49.28 -37.23 -33.96
C THR A 504 -48.65 -38.54 -33.43
N TYR A 505 -48.64 -38.77 -32.11
CA TYR A 505 -47.98 -39.92 -31.45
C TYR A 505 -48.95 -40.96 -30.84
N GLY A 506 -48.53 -42.24 -30.76
CA GLY A 506 -49.27 -43.37 -30.15
C GLY A 506 -48.50 -44.08 -29.02
N GLY A 507 -49.18 -44.97 -28.26
CA GLY A 507 -48.67 -45.59 -27.02
C GLY A 507 -48.70 -47.13 -26.95
N MET A 508 -48.12 -47.71 -25.87
CA MET A 508 -47.81 -49.14 -25.72
C MET A 508 -48.81 -49.95 -24.85
N SER A 509 -48.67 -51.29 -24.88
CA SER A 509 -49.67 -52.28 -24.41
C SER A 509 -49.58 -52.70 -22.92
N LEU A 510 -50.74 -53.13 -22.38
CA LEU A 510 -51.03 -53.41 -20.97
C LEU A 510 -50.25 -54.58 -20.34
N VAL A 511 -49.77 -55.54 -21.13
CA VAL A 511 -49.02 -56.70 -20.59
C VAL A 511 -47.62 -56.27 -20.13
N MET A 512 -46.93 -55.45 -20.93
CA MET A 512 -45.64 -54.84 -20.57
C MET A 512 -45.75 -54.05 -19.26
N LEU A 513 -46.84 -53.28 -19.09
CA LEU A 513 -47.10 -52.51 -17.87
C LEU A 513 -47.26 -53.39 -16.61
N ARG A 514 -47.66 -54.66 -16.74
CA ARG A 514 -47.80 -55.60 -15.61
C ARG A 514 -46.49 -56.28 -15.23
N GLU A 515 -45.60 -56.50 -16.18
CA GLU A 515 -44.26 -57.03 -15.91
C GLU A 515 -43.36 -55.94 -15.30
N GLU A 516 -43.42 -54.72 -15.85
CA GLU A 516 -42.70 -53.57 -15.28
C GLU A 516 -43.19 -53.26 -13.86
N LEU A 517 -44.48 -53.43 -13.57
CA LEU A 517 -45.02 -53.31 -12.20
C LEU A 517 -44.48 -54.39 -11.23
N ARG A 518 -44.16 -55.59 -11.71
CA ARG A 518 -43.54 -56.65 -10.89
C ARG A 518 -42.09 -56.29 -10.57
N ARG A 519 -41.34 -55.89 -11.60
CA ARG A 519 -39.96 -55.40 -11.49
C ARG A 519 -39.84 -54.22 -10.52
N VAL A 520 -40.69 -53.19 -10.68
CA VAL A 520 -40.73 -52.02 -9.77
C VAL A 520 -41.03 -52.42 -8.31
N LYS A 521 -41.77 -53.51 -8.06
CA LYS A 521 -41.99 -54.01 -6.69
C LYS A 521 -40.74 -54.68 -6.11
N GLU A 522 -40.04 -55.52 -6.86
CA GLU A 522 -38.80 -56.15 -6.41
C GLU A 522 -37.70 -55.09 -6.17
N GLU A 523 -37.58 -54.13 -7.09
CA GLU A 523 -36.72 -52.94 -6.93
C GLU A 523 -37.12 -52.12 -5.68
N SER A 524 -38.41 -51.96 -5.37
CA SER A 524 -38.84 -51.26 -4.15
C SER A 524 -38.44 -51.95 -2.85
N VAL A 525 -38.44 -53.29 -2.80
CA VAL A 525 -38.02 -54.06 -1.61
C VAL A 525 -36.51 -54.01 -1.43
N ALA A 526 -35.73 -54.14 -2.52
CA ALA A 526 -34.28 -53.98 -2.48
C ALA A 526 -33.88 -52.60 -1.94
N LEU A 527 -34.51 -51.53 -2.45
CA LEU A 527 -34.31 -50.16 -1.97
C LEU A 527 -34.70 -49.98 -0.49
N GLU A 528 -35.69 -50.72 0.03
CA GLU A 528 -36.02 -50.71 1.45
C GLU A 528 -34.95 -51.38 2.33
N ASP A 529 -34.40 -52.52 1.92
CA ASP A 529 -33.35 -53.20 2.68
C ASP A 529 -32.00 -52.46 2.61
N GLU A 530 -31.69 -51.82 1.48
CA GLU A 530 -30.59 -50.86 1.38
C GLU A 530 -30.78 -49.66 2.34
N ARG A 531 -31.98 -49.08 2.41
CA ARG A 531 -32.30 -48.03 3.40
C ARG A 531 -32.11 -48.53 4.83
N ARG A 532 -32.57 -49.75 5.16
CA ARG A 532 -32.37 -50.36 6.49
C ARG A 532 -30.89 -50.62 6.79
N ALA A 533 -30.11 -51.07 5.81
CA ALA A 533 -28.67 -51.24 5.94
C ALA A 533 -27.95 -49.89 6.16
N HIS A 534 -28.32 -48.87 5.40
CA HIS A 534 -27.81 -47.50 5.53
C HIS A 534 -28.09 -46.94 6.95
N PHE A 535 -29.30 -47.12 7.49
CA PHE A 535 -29.60 -46.70 8.87
C PHE A 535 -28.85 -47.51 9.94
N ARG A 536 -28.47 -48.77 9.68
CA ARG A 536 -27.59 -49.54 10.58
C ARG A 536 -26.17 -48.97 10.57
N ALA A 537 -25.58 -48.79 9.40
CA ALA A 537 -24.25 -48.21 9.23
C ALA A 537 -24.16 -46.79 9.81
N LEU A 538 -25.19 -45.95 9.61
CA LEU A 538 -25.24 -44.61 10.19
C LEU A 538 -25.25 -44.65 11.73
N ARG A 539 -26.02 -45.55 12.34
CA ARG A 539 -26.04 -45.75 13.80
C ARG A 539 -24.72 -46.29 14.35
N GLU A 540 -23.99 -47.08 13.56
CA GLU A 540 -22.66 -47.59 13.92
C GLU A 540 -21.63 -46.45 13.89
N GLN A 541 -21.56 -45.67 12.81
CA GLN A 541 -20.73 -44.46 12.74
C GLN A 541 -21.07 -43.45 13.84
N GLU A 542 -22.34 -43.30 14.22
CA GLU A 542 -22.72 -42.45 15.35
C GLU A 542 -22.17 -42.98 16.69
N ARG A 543 -22.18 -44.30 16.90
CA ARG A 543 -21.58 -44.93 18.09
C ARG A 543 -20.06 -44.75 18.11
N GLU A 544 -19.39 -44.97 16.98
CA GLU A 544 -17.95 -44.73 16.84
C GLU A 544 -17.58 -43.28 17.13
N LYS A 545 -18.32 -42.31 16.57
CA LYS A 545 -18.15 -40.87 16.87
C LYS A 545 -18.33 -40.59 18.36
N ILE A 546 -19.34 -41.17 19.02
CA ILE A 546 -19.55 -40.99 20.46
C ILE A 546 -18.42 -41.64 21.27
N ASN A 547 -17.92 -42.81 20.87
CA ASN A 547 -16.82 -43.51 21.53
C ASN A 547 -15.50 -42.74 21.39
N ALA A 548 -15.18 -42.21 20.20
CA ALA A 548 -14.00 -41.39 19.95
C ALA A 548 -14.04 -40.10 20.81
N LEU A 549 -15.17 -39.39 20.83
CA LEU A 549 -15.36 -38.23 21.71
C LEU A 549 -15.28 -38.61 23.19
N SER A 550 -15.77 -39.80 23.58
CA SER A 550 -15.64 -40.30 24.96
C SER A 550 -14.19 -40.60 25.34
N GLY A 551 -13.35 -41.04 24.39
CA GLY A 551 -11.90 -41.17 24.56
C GLY A 551 -11.26 -39.81 24.82
N ILE A 552 -11.53 -38.82 23.96
CA ILE A 552 -11.07 -37.44 24.12
C ILE A 552 -11.48 -36.85 25.49
N CYS A 553 -12.74 -37.05 25.92
CA CYS A 553 -13.20 -36.63 27.25
C CYS A 553 -12.50 -37.37 28.40
N HIS A 554 -12.18 -38.66 28.23
CA HIS A 554 -11.45 -39.43 29.23
C HIS A 554 -10.02 -38.91 29.38
N ASP A 555 -9.31 -38.74 28.27
CA ASP A 555 -7.93 -38.27 28.25
C ASP A 555 -7.82 -36.80 28.69
N GLY A 556 -8.74 -35.92 28.27
CA GLY A 556 -8.82 -34.54 28.75
C GLY A 556 -9.01 -34.45 30.26
N ARG A 557 -9.90 -35.27 30.84
CA ARG A 557 -10.07 -35.36 32.31
C ARG A 557 -8.82 -35.90 33.01
N ARG A 558 -8.18 -36.92 32.45
CA ARG A 558 -6.94 -37.52 32.98
C ARG A 558 -5.77 -36.53 32.93
N ASN A 559 -5.66 -35.74 31.86
CA ASN A 559 -4.65 -34.71 31.71
C ASN A 559 -4.90 -33.53 32.66
N MET A 560 -6.16 -33.08 32.86
CA MET A 560 -6.49 -32.10 33.90
C MET A 560 -6.18 -32.60 35.32
N GLN A 561 -6.37 -33.89 35.60
CA GLN A 561 -5.97 -34.48 36.89
C GLN A 561 -4.45 -34.45 37.06
N ARG A 562 -3.69 -34.92 36.06
CA ARG A 562 -2.23 -34.86 36.04
C ARG A 562 -1.69 -33.44 36.22
N ALA A 563 -2.18 -32.48 35.45
CA ALA A 563 -1.77 -31.08 35.55
C ALA A 563 -2.02 -30.48 36.94
N ARG A 564 -3.15 -30.82 37.60
CA ARG A 564 -3.42 -30.41 38.99
C ARG A 564 -2.53 -31.12 40.01
N ASP A 565 -2.13 -32.36 39.75
CA ASP A 565 -1.21 -33.11 40.61
C ASP A 565 0.21 -32.56 40.49
N GLU A 566 0.63 -32.22 39.27
CA GLU A 566 1.89 -31.56 38.95
C GLU A 566 1.94 -30.14 39.53
N GLU A 567 0.90 -29.32 39.35
CA GLU A 567 0.80 -27.98 39.96
C GLU A 567 0.91 -28.05 41.49
N ARG A 568 0.25 -29.04 42.14
CA ARG A 568 0.37 -29.27 43.59
C ARG A 568 1.80 -29.65 43.99
N ARG A 569 2.48 -30.51 43.24
CA ARG A 569 3.88 -30.89 43.47
C ARG A 569 4.83 -29.72 43.27
N CYS A 570 4.64 -28.92 42.22
CA CYS A 570 5.44 -27.72 41.95
C CYS A 570 5.30 -26.70 43.08
N LYS A 571 4.08 -26.44 43.55
CA LYS A 571 3.83 -25.54 44.71
C LYS A 571 4.45 -26.06 46.01
N GLN A 572 4.44 -27.37 46.24
CA GLN A 572 5.15 -27.99 47.37
C GLN A 572 6.67 -27.79 47.26
N ALA A 573 7.26 -28.11 46.11
CA ALA A 573 8.70 -27.94 45.86
C ALA A 573 9.15 -26.46 45.88
N GLU A 574 8.31 -25.53 45.46
CA GLU A 574 8.57 -24.09 45.55
C GLU A 574 8.52 -23.60 47.00
N ALA A 575 7.51 -24.03 47.79
CA ALA A 575 7.45 -23.73 49.21
C ALA A 575 8.67 -24.29 49.95
N GLU A 576 9.09 -25.53 49.64
CA GLU A 576 10.32 -26.14 50.18
C GLU A 576 11.57 -25.32 49.81
N LYS A 577 11.71 -24.86 48.56
CA LYS A 577 12.82 -23.98 48.14
C LYS A 577 12.82 -22.65 48.88
N ILE A 578 11.65 -22.02 49.05
CA ILE A 578 11.53 -20.75 49.80
C ILE A 578 11.92 -20.96 51.27
N GLU A 579 11.50 -22.06 51.90
CA GLU A 579 11.91 -22.41 53.26
C GLU A 579 13.42 -22.71 53.37
N MET A 580 14.04 -23.32 52.35
CA MET A 580 15.49 -23.49 52.30
C MET A 580 16.22 -22.14 52.18
N VAL A 581 15.78 -21.24 51.30
CA VAL A 581 16.39 -19.90 51.16
C VAL A 581 16.27 -19.07 52.44
N LYS A 582 15.14 -19.15 53.15
CA LYS A 582 14.99 -18.51 54.47
C LYS A 582 16.01 -19.06 55.48
N LYS A 583 16.19 -20.38 55.55
CA LYS A 583 17.18 -21.01 56.44
C LYS A 583 18.59 -20.57 56.09
N ASP A 584 18.96 -20.58 54.80
CA ASP A 584 20.26 -20.07 54.32
C ASP A 584 20.48 -18.60 54.70
N GLU A 585 19.45 -17.75 54.63
CA GLU A 585 19.53 -16.35 55.07
C GLU A 585 19.67 -16.22 56.59
N GLU A 586 18.95 -17.00 57.38
CA GLU A 586 19.05 -17.04 58.84
C GLU A 586 20.45 -17.49 59.28
N GLU A 587 21.02 -18.52 58.62
CA GLU A 587 22.40 -18.96 58.83
C GLU A 587 23.42 -17.87 58.45
N LYS A 588 23.27 -17.21 57.30
CA LYS A 588 24.13 -16.09 56.89
C LYS A 588 24.07 -14.93 57.88
N ARG A 589 22.88 -14.59 58.39
CA ARG A 589 22.69 -13.54 59.43
C ARG A 589 23.38 -13.95 60.74
N ALA A 590 23.25 -15.22 61.16
CA ALA A 590 23.95 -15.74 62.34
C ALA A 590 25.49 -15.66 62.19
N LEU A 591 26.02 -16.03 61.02
CA LEU A 591 27.45 -15.92 60.70
C LEU A 591 27.94 -14.46 60.68
N GLN A 592 27.16 -13.52 60.13
CA GLN A 592 27.50 -12.10 60.15
C GLN A 592 27.56 -11.54 61.58
N VAL A 593 26.57 -11.86 62.42
CA VAL A 593 26.56 -11.46 63.84
C VAL A 593 27.79 -12.02 64.57
N HIS A 594 28.13 -13.29 64.35
CA HIS A 594 29.35 -13.89 64.89
C HIS A 594 30.63 -13.20 64.39
N GLY A 595 30.68 -12.82 63.11
CA GLY A 595 31.78 -12.05 62.51
C GLY A 595 31.96 -10.68 63.18
N ILE A 596 30.89 -9.91 63.34
CA ILE A 596 30.90 -8.59 63.99
C ILE A 596 31.35 -8.70 65.45
N LEU A 597 30.87 -9.71 66.19
CA LEU A 597 31.31 -9.98 67.56
C LEU A 597 32.80 -10.34 67.63
N LYS A 598 33.33 -11.10 66.66
CA LYS A 598 34.76 -11.44 66.54
C LYS A 598 35.60 -10.23 66.15
N GLN A 599 35.07 -9.30 65.35
CA GLN A 599 35.71 -8.03 65.00
C GLN A 599 35.83 -7.14 66.25
N LYS A 600 34.73 -6.83 66.93
CA LYS A 600 34.72 -6.01 68.17
C LYS A 600 35.63 -6.57 69.28
N ARG A 601 35.82 -7.90 69.35
CA ARG A 601 36.78 -8.53 70.28
C ARG A 601 38.25 -8.32 69.88
N ARG A 602 38.55 -8.17 68.58
CA ARG A 602 39.89 -7.81 68.07
C ARG A 602 40.15 -6.32 68.21
N ASP A 603 39.19 -5.48 67.88
CA ASP A 603 39.33 -4.01 67.96
C ASP A 603 39.67 -3.58 69.40
N ARG A 604 38.93 -4.08 70.41
CA ARG A 604 39.25 -3.87 71.84
C ARG A 604 40.64 -4.35 72.27
N ARG A 605 41.21 -5.38 71.62
CA ARG A 605 42.58 -5.84 71.89
C ARG A 605 43.60 -4.91 71.26
N ASN A 606 43.33 -4.43 70.04
CA ASN A 606 44.19 -3.50 69.33
C ASN A 606 44.23 -2.14 70.02
N GLU A 607 43.08 -1.64 70.51
CA GLU A 607 42.99 -0.44 71.37
C GLU A 607 43.88 -0.57 72.62
N GLN A 608 43.83 -1.73 73.30
CA GLN A 608 44.70 -2.00 74.46
C GLN A 608 46.20 -2.09 74.11
N ILE A 609 46.54 -2.48 72.89
CA ILE A 609 47.94 -2.50 72.41
C ILE A 609 48.39 -1.06 72.07
N ALA A 610 47.58 -0.30 71.33
CA ALA A 610 47.87 1.08 70.96
C ALA A 610 48.08 1.97 72.21
N LEU A 611 47.23 1.86 73.22
CA LEU A 611 47.38 2.57 74.49
C LEU A 611 48.72 2.26 75.19
N LYS A 612 49.17 0.99 75.17
CA LYS A 612 50.47 0.58 75.72
C LYS A 612 51.65 1.10 74.89
N GLU A 613 51.49 1.24 73.58
CA GLU A 613 52.52 1.82 72.72
C GLU A 613 52.65 3.34 72.91
N GLU A 614 51.53 4.07 73.10
CA GLU A 614 51.56 5.48 73.48
C GLU A 614 52.19 5.69 74.85
N GLU A 615 51.88 4.85 75.84
CA GLU A 615 52.59 4.86 77.12
C GLU A 615 54.10 4.62 76.97
N ARG A 616 54.53 3.70 76.10
CA ARG A 616 55.95 3.49 75.79
C ARG A 616 56.59 4.71 75.13
N LYS A 617 55.90 5.38 74.20
CA LYS A 617 56.40 6.59 73.53
C LYS A 617 56.61 7.72 74.53
N ARG A 618 55.61 8.01 75.38
CA ARG A 618 55.75 9.03 76.46
C ARG A 618 56.90 8.71 77.42
N ARG A 619 57.11 7.44 77.79
CA ARG A 619 58.26 7.03 78.61
C ARG A 619 59.60 7.24 77.90
N ASN A 620 59.68 6.95 76.60
CA ASN A 620 60.89 7.19 75.81
C ASN A 620 61.19 8.69 75.63
N GLU A 621 60.17 9.53 75.42
CA GLU A 621 60.31 10.99 75.34
C GLU A 621 60.84 11.58 76.65
N LEU A 622 60.28 11.16 77.79
CA LEU A 622 60.78 11.54 79.12
C LEU A 622 62.25 11.10 79.35
N LEU A 623 62.65 9.93 78.83
CA LEU A 623 64.03 9.44 78.92
C LEU A 623 65.02 10.27 78.06
N LEU A 624 64.56 10.81 76.92
CA LEU A 624 65.38 11.66 76.04
C LEU A 624 65.60 13.07 76.62
N LEU A 625 64.62 13.60 77.36
CA LEU A 625 64.71 14.90 78.03
C LEU A 625 65.57 14.90 79.32
N ALA A 626 65.87 13.73 79.88
CA ALA A 626 66.43 13.59 81.23
C ALA A 626 67.94 13.21 81.29
N LYS A 627 68.67 13.20 80.17
CA LYS A 627 70.10 12.86 80.13
C LYS A 627 70.94 13.98 79.50
N ASP A 628 71.90 14.49 80.26
CA ASP A 628 72.89 15.46 79.78
C ASP A 628 73.74 14.87 78.63
N THR A 629 74.06 15.72 77.66
CA THR A 629 74.82 15.33 76.44
C THR A 629 76.18 14.72 76.76
N SER A 630 76.86 15.20 77.80
CA SER A 630 78.13 14.64 78.28
C SER A 630 78.01 13.16 78.68
N ASN A 631 76.87 12.74 79.25
CA ASN A 631 76.61 11.34 79.61
C ASN A 631 76.33 10.47 78.38
N MET A 632 75.78 11.05 77.31
CA MET A 632 75.62 10.34 76.02
C MET A 632 76.96 10.14 75.31
N GLU A 633 77.84 11.15 75.37
CA GLU A 633 79.19 11.06 74.79
C GLU A 633 80.10 10.09 75.57
N GLU A 634 80.09 10.10 76.91
CA GLU A 634 80.83 9.09 77.70
C GLU A 634 80.37 7.66 77.39
N ASN A 635 79.06 7.41 77.30
CA ASN A 635 78.54 6.09 76.94
C ASN A 635 78.88 5.70 75.49
N HIS A 636 78.96 6.67 74.58
CA HIS A 636 79.39 6.44 73.20
C HIS A 636 80.89 6.10 73.12
N TRP A 637 81.75 6.84 73.84
CA TRP A 637 83.17 6.50 73.98
C TRP A 637 83.38 5.11 74.60
N MET A 638 82.67 4.79 75.68
CA MET A 638 82.71 3.47 76.30
C MET A 638 82.23 2.34 75.35
N GLN A 639 81.23 2.60 74.49
CA GLN A 639 80.83 1.66 73.44
C GLN A 639 81.87 1.53 72.31
N GLN A 640 82.60 2.60 71.97
CA GLN A 640 83.70 2.54 71.02
C GLN A 640 84.90 1.78 71.60
N GLU A 641 85.25 2.00 72.87
CA GLU A 641 86.28 1.23 73.57
C GLU A 641 85.92 -0.26 73.65
N LEU A 642 84.67 -0.60 74.00
CA LEU A 642 84.17 -1.98 73.96
C LEU A 642 84.23 -2.58 72.54
N CYS A 643 83.95 -1.79 71.49
CA CYS A 643 84.14 -2.23 70.10
C CYS A 643 85.61 -2.47 69.75
N VAL A 644 86.54 -1.64 70.23
CA VAL A 644 87.99 -1.81 70.03
C VAL A 644 88.50 -3.06 70.77
N ILE A 645 88.07 -3.27 72.02
CA ILE A 645 88.36 -4.48 72.81
C ILE A 645 87.80 -5.72 72.10
N ASN A 646 86.57 -5.69 71.62
CA ASN A 646 85.97 -6.81 70.89
C ASN A 646 86.66 -7.10 69.54
N ARG A 647 87.19 -6.08 68.85
CA ARG A 647 88.03 -6.29 67.65
C ARG A 647 89.39 -6.88 68.01
N LEU A 648 90.00 -6.48 69.12
CA LEU A 648 91.26 -7.05 69.61
C LEU A 648 91.09 -8.53 70.02
N THR A 649 90.02 -8.88 70.74
CA THR A 649 89.75 -10.29 71.10
C THR A 649 89.41 -11.13 69.87
N SER A 650 88.66 -10.60 68.90
CA SER A 650 88.41 -11.29 67.62
C SER A 650 89.71 -11.53 66.83
N ASN A 651 90.58 -10.52 66.70
CA ASN A 651 91.87 -10.64 66.02
C ASN A 651 92.84 -11.59 66.74
N GLN A 652 92.79 -11.67 68.07
CA GLN A 652 93.55 -12.68 68.82
C GLN A 652 93.02 -14.09 68.54
N ASN A 653 91.70 -14.28 68.53
CA ASN A 653 91.08 -15.58 68.21
C ASN A 653 91.41 -16.04 66.76
N GLU A 654 91.44 -15.14 65.78
CA GLU A 654 91.86 -15.48 64.40
C GLU A 654 93.35 -15.89 64.30
N ARG A 655 94.24 -15.28 65.09
CA ARG A 655 95.65 -15.70 65.17
C ARG A 655 95.83 -17.07 65.82
N PHE A 656 94.99 -17.43 66.80
CA PHE A 656 94.99 -18.78 67.37
C PHE A 656 94.44 -19.85 66.40
N GLN A 657 93.53 -19.49 65.49
CA GLN A 657 92.99 -20.42 64.48
C GLN A 657 93.87 -20.63 63.25
N SER A 658 94.84 -19.74 62.99
CA SER A 658 95.75 -19.83 61.83
C SER A 658 97.06 -20.58 62.11
N GLY A 659 97.31 -21.00 63.36
CA GLY A 659 98.46 -21.81 63.77
C GLY A 659 98.31 -23.34 63.63
N PHE A 660 97.17 -23.82 63.09
CA PHE A 660 96.91 -25.24 62.83
C PHE A 660 96.73 -25.51 61.33
N ARG A 661 97.82 -25.37 60.56
CA ARG A 661 98.03 -25.99 59.24
C ARG A 661 99.51 -26.27 59.01
#